data_AF-A0A494XLQ5-F1
#
_entry.id   AF-A0A494XLQ5-F1
#
_cell.length_a   1.000
_cell.length_b   1.000
_cell.length_c   1.000
_cell.angle_alpha   90.00
_cell.angle_beta   90.00
_cell.angle_gamma   90.00
#
_symmetry.space_group_name_H-M   'P 1'
#
loop_
_entity.id
_entity.type
_entity.pdbx_description
1 polymer ?
#
loop_
_entity_poly.entity_id
_entity_poly.type
_entity_poly.pdbx_seq_one_letter_code
_entity_poly.pdbx_strand_id
1 'polypeptide(L)'
;MVVSVFLFGSSQKASAGLASGSKFLGNVIASSVPSNFGTYWNQVTPENSTKWGSVEGTRNSMSWSQADIAYNYAKSNGFPFKFHTLVWGSQEPSWVAGLSAADQKAEVTQWIQAAAQRYGGSDFVDVVNEPLHAKPSFRNAIGGDGSTGWDWVIWSFEQARLAFPNSKLLINEYGIISDPNAAAQYVAIINLLKSRGLVDGIGIQCHQFNMDTVSVSTMNSVLNTLSATGLPIYVSELDMTGDDATQLARYKEKFPVLWENTNVKGITLWGYIQGQTWKDNTHLVTSSGAERPAMTWLKQYLGSGGTQIPAAPTGLTATAGNAQVALGWTASSGATSYTVKRATTSGGPYTNVATGVTATSYANTGLTNGTTYYYVVSATNSAGTSGNSAQASATPSAGTQIPAAPTGLTATAGNAQVALGWTASSGATSYTVKRATTSGGPYTNVATGVTATSYTNTGLTNGTAYYYVVSATNSAGTSGDSSQVSATPSAGGGTGTLVAQYKASNTNVTDNTIGATFNIKNTGTSAVSLSGVKLRYYFTKDGTASLNAYVDYAQVGAANVSGAFASATGTNTDTYLELSFSAGAGSIAAGGQTGEIQIRIAKSDWSNFNEANDYSFDGTKTAFADWNKITLLQGGTIVWGTAP
;
A
#
# COMPACT_ATOMS: atom_id res chain seq x y z
N MET A 1 -20.02 -12.66 -70.70
CA MET A 1 -19.65 -13.09 -69.34
C MET A 1 -19.16 -11.86 -68.59
N VAL A 2 -20.05 -11.17 -67.88
CA VAL A 2 -19.68 -10.17 -66.88
C VAL A 2 -20.68 -10.38 -65.74
N VAL A 3 -20.19 -10.95 -64.64
CA VAL A 3 -20.96 -11.19 -63.43
C VAL A 3 -20.93 -9.90 -62.62
N SER A 4 -22.04 -9.18 -62.58
CA SER A 4 -22.23 -8.07 -61.64
C SER A 4 -22.61 -8.64 -60.28
N VAL A 5 -21.70 -8.48 -59.33
CA VAL A 5 -21.92 -8.79 -57.91
C VAL A 5 -22.84 -7.71 -57.32
N PHE A 6 -24.06 -8.08 -56.96
CA PHE A 6 -24.91 -7.26 -56.10
C PHE A 6 -24.40 -7.36 -54.66
N LEU A 7 -23.80 -6.28 -54.16
CA LEU A 7 -23.62 -6.08 -52.73
C LEU A 7 -25.00 -5.89 -52.08
N PHE A 8 -25.38 -6.82 -51.21
CA PHE A 8 -26.44 -6.59 -50.24
C PHE A 8 -25.99 -5.48 -49.28
N GLY A 9 -26.61 -4.30 -49.42
CA GLY A 9 -26.51 -3.25 -48.42
C GLY A 9 -27.12 -3.75 -47.12
N SER A 10 -26.30 -3.93 -46.10
CA SER A 10 -26.75 -4.05 -44.72
C SER A 10 -27.51 -2.78 -44.36
N SER A 11 -28.82 -2.90 -44.09
CA SER A 11 -29.60 -1.82 -43.50
C SER A 11 -29.00 -1.50 -42.12
N GLN A 12 -28.28 -0.39 -41.99
CA GLN A 12 -27.99 0.20 -40.69
C GLN A 12 -29.33 0.60 -40.07
N LYS A 13 -29.82 -0.20 -39.11
CA LYS A 13 -30.92 0.23 -38.23
C LYS A 13 -30.34 1.29 -37.29
N ALA A 14 -30.76 2.53 -37.44
CA ALA A 14 -30.47 3.59 -36.49
C ALA A 14 -31.11 3.22 -35.14
N SER A 15 -30.34 2.63 -34.22
CA SER A 15 -30.81 2.36 -32.86
C SER A 15 -30.37 3.51 -31.98
N ALA A 16 -31.21 4.54 -31.90
CA ALA A 16 -31.12 5.52 -30.82
C ALA A 16 -31.86 4.95 -29.60
N GLY A 17 -31.20 5.01 -28.45
CA GLY A 17 -31.62 4.44 -27.17
C GLY A 17 -30.43 4.49 -26.20
N LEU A 18 -30.65 4.86 -24.94
CA LEU A 18 -29.57 4.97 -23.94
C LEU A 18 -28.91 3.62 -23.64
N ALA A 19 -29.67 2.54 -23.79
CA ALA A 19 -29.20 1.18 -23.60
C ALA A 19 -28.89 0.52 -24.94
N SER A 20 -27.76 -0.19 -25.01
CA SER A 20 -27.42 -1.11 -26.09
C SER A 20 -27.21 -2.51 -25.52
N GLY A 21 -27.51 -3.55 -26.30
CA GLY A 21 -27.32 -4.96 -25.89
C GLY A 21 -28.61 -5.75 -25.70
N SER A 22 -28.58 -6.76 -24.82
CA SER A 22 -29.65 -7.76 -24.66
C SER A 22 -30.81 -7.33 -23.75
N LYS A 23 -30.70 -6.17 -23.10
CA LYS A 23 -31.74 -5.57 -22.25
C LYS A 23 -32.27 -4.30 -22.90
N PHE A 24 -33.58 -4.08 -22.82
CA PHE A 24 -34.18 -2.82 -23.25
C PHE A 24 -34.27 -1.81 -22.10
N LEU A 25 -34.24 -0.53 -22.44
CA LEU A 25 -34.66 0.58 -21.60
C LEU A 25 -35.80 1.29 -22.32
N GLY A 26 -37.03 1.03 -21.87
CA GLY A 26 -38.25 1.53 -22.46
C GLY A 26 -38.87 2.68 -21.71
N ASN A 27 -39.92 3.23 -22.29
CA ASN A 27 -40.78 4.21 -21.65
C ASN A 27 -42.21 4.11 -22.20
N VAL A 28 -43.13 4.83 -21.56
CA VAL A 28 -44.51 4.90 -22.04
C VAL A 28 -44.69 5.93 -23.15
N ILE A 29 -45.66 5.66 -24.02
CA ILE A 29 -46.25 6.67 -24.91
C ILE A 29 -47.69 6.88 -24.47
N ALA A 30 -48.04 8.13 -24.19
CA ALA A 30 -49.37 8.56 -23.81
C ALA A 30 -50.21 8.86 -25.07
N SER A 31 -50.80 10.06 -25.17
CA SER A 31 -51.64 10.49 -26.30
C SER A 31 -50.86 10.92 -27.55
N SER A 32 -49.57 11.21 -27.42
CA SER A 32 -48.69 11.54 -28.55
C SER A 32 -47.27 11.06 -28.30
N VAL A 33 -46.52 10.82 -29.38
CA VAL A 33 -45.12 10.41 -29.28
C VAL A 33 -44.25 11.65 -29.00
N PRO A 34 -43.50 11.69 -27.89
CA PRO A 34 -42.54 12.76 -27.68
C PRO A 34 -41.49 12.80 -28.79
N SER A 35 -41.15 14.00 -29.27
CA SER A 35 -40.19 14.17 -30.38
C SER A 35 -38.79 13.61 -30.08
N ASN A 36 -38.43 13.53 -28.81
CA ASN A 36 -37.16 12.98 -28.32
C ASN A 36 -37.28 11.55 -27.76
N PHE A 37 -38.39 10.84 -27.99
CA PHE A 37 -38.59 9.49 -27.45
C PHE A 37 -37.45 8.54 -27.87
N GLY A 38 -37.23 8.42 -29.18
CA GLY A 38 -36.19 7.57 -29.75
C GLY A 38 -34.78 8.01 -29.40
N THR A 39 -34.57 9.23 -28.92
CA THR A 39 -33.26 9.67 -28.41
C THR A 39 -32.85 8.88 -27.17
N TYR A 40 -33.83 8.42 -26.37
CA TYR A 40 -33.57 7.84 -25.06
C TYR A 40 -34.01 6.37 -24.94
N TRP A 41 -35.12 6.00 -25.55
CA TRP A 41 -35.82 4.76 -25.24
C TRP A 41 -35.88 3.83 -26.43
N ASN A 42 -35.79 2.52 -26.18
CA ASN A 42 -35.77 1.49 -27.22
C ASN A 42 -36.85 0.40 -27.03
N GLN A 43 -37.86 0.65 -26.20
CA GLN A 43 -39.05 -0.18 -26.01
C GLN A 43 -40.25 0.73 -25.69
N VAL A 44 -41.45 0.33 -26.13
CA VAL A 44 -42.68 1.14 -26.01
C VAL A 44 -43.77 0.37 -25.29
N THR A 45 -44.38 1.04 -24.30
CA THR A 45 -45.63 0.61 -23.65
C THR A 45 -46.67 1.72 -23.77
N PRO A 46 -47.90 1.48 -24.23
CA PRO A 46 -48.94 2.49 -24.19
C PRO A 46 -49.38 2.74 -22.74
N GLU A 47 -49.41 4.00 -22.29
CA GLU A 47 -49.74 4.33 -20.90
C GLU A 47 -51.20 3.98 -20.54
N ASN A 48 -52.11 4.26 -21.47
CA ASN A 48 -53.55 4.08 -21.26
C ASN A 48 -54.30 3.48 -22.45
N SER A 49 -53.83 3.68 -23.67
CA SER A 49 -54.63 3.48 -24.87
C SER A 49 -54.92 2.01 -25.23
N THR A 50 -54.24 1.05 -24.61
CA THR A 50 -54.51 -0.40 -24.75
C THR A 50 -55.32 -0.98 -23.59
N LYS A 51 -55.75 -0.17 -22.62
CA LYS A 51 -56.64 -0.63 -21.53
C LYS A 51 -58.08 -0.79 -22.05
N TRP A 52 -58.79 -1.80 -21.56
CA TRP A 52 -60.09 -2.19 -22.12
C TRP A 52 -61.10 -1.05 -22.12
N GLY A 53 -61.27 -0.30 -21.03
CA GLY A 53 -62.19 0.84 -20.97
C GLY A 53 -61.81 2.01 -21.89
N SER A 54 -60.54 2.16 -22.27
CA SER A 54 -60.10 3.17 -23.24
C SER A 54 -60.40 2.76 -24.68
N VAL A 55 -60.36 1.46 -24.98
CA VAL A 55 -60.67 0.95 -26.31
C VAL A 55 -62.18 0.78 -26.48
N GLU A 56 -62.85 0.16 -25.52
CA GLU A 56 -64.26 -0.23 -25.61
C GLU A 56 -65.10 0.47 -24.54
N GLY A 57 -64.96 1.80 -24.43
CA GLY A 57 -65.77 2.60 -23.50
C GLY A 57 -67.28 2.46 -23.72
N THR A 58 -67.69 2.13 -24.95
CA THR A 58 -69.07 1.77 -25.31
C THR A 58 -69.08 0.34 -25.85
N ARG A 59 -69.95 -0.52 -25.31
CA ARG A 59 -70.06 -1.94 -25.68
C ARG A 59 -70.17 -2.12 -27.20
N ASN A 60 -69.37 -3.02 -27.76
CA ASN A 60 -69.26 -3.32 -29.20
C ASN A 60 -68.72 -2.18 -30.08
N SER A 61 -68.11 -1.14 -29.50
CA SER A 61 -67.53 -0.01 -30.22
C SER A 61 -66.05 0.16 -29.86
N MET A 62 -65.17 -0.40 -30.70
CA MET A 62 -63.72 -0.42 -30.46
C MET A 62 -63.01 0.83 -31.02
N SER A 63 -62.29 1.54 -30.17
CA SER A 63 -61.51 2.75 -30.46
C SER A 63 -60.01 2.49 -30.31
N TRP A 64 -59.36 2.14 -31.42
CA TRP A 64 -57.93 1.75 -31.43
C TRP A 64 -56.95 2.88 -31.76
N SER A 65 -57.45 4.05 -32.18
CA SER A 65 -56.63 5.11 -32.80
C SER A 65 -55.45 5.57 -31.93
N GLN A 66 -55.67 5.69 -30.62
CA GLN A 66 -54.62 6.09 -29.66
C GLN A 66 -53.60 4.97 -29.41
N ALA A 67 -54.01 3.70 -29.42
CA ALA A 67 -53.10 2.56 -29.28
C ALA A 67 -52.24 2.39 -30.54
N ASP A 68 -52.82 2.66 -31.71
CA ASP A 68 -52.11 2.60 -32.99
C ASP A 68 -50.93 3.57 -33.04
N ILE A 69 -51.00 4.73 -32.38
CA ILE A 69 -49.89 5.69 -32.32
C ILE A 69 -48.64 5.03 -31.72
N ALA A 70 -48.79 4.44 -30.54
CA ALA A 70 -47.69 3.77 -29.84
C ALA A 70 -47.23 2.51 -30.59
N TYR A 71 -48.16 1.70 -31.08
CA TYR A 71 -47.85 0.47 -31.80
C TYR A 71 -47.09 0.74 -33.11
N ASN A 72 -47.60 1.64 -33.95
CA ASN A 72 -46.97 1.97 -35.23
C ASN A 72 -45.62 2.64 -35.03
N TYR A 73 -45.47 3.49 -34.01
CA TYR A 73 -44.18 4.08 -33.67
C TYR A 73 -43.17 2.99 -33.27
N ALA A 74 -43.56 2.06 -32.40
CA ALA A 74 -42.68 0.96 -31.99
C ALA A 74 -42.27 0.11 -33.20
N LYS A 75 -43.22 -0.30 -34.05
CA LYS A 75 -42.93 -1.14 -35.21
C LYS A 75 -42.10 -0.44 -36.28
N SER A 76 -42.37 0.84 -36.56
CA SER A 76 -41.58 1.61 -37.55
C SER A 76 -40.13 1.82 -37.11
N ASN A 77 -39.86 1.90 -35.81
CA ASN A 77 -38.51 2.05 -35.25
C ASN A 77 -37.86 0.70 -34.87
N GLY A 78 -38.55 -0.42 -35.05
CA GLY A 78 -38.07 -1.74 -34.66
C GLY A 78 -37.91 -1.93 -33.14
N PHE A 79 -38.64 -1.17 -32.34
CA PHE A 79 -38.67 -1.29 -30.89
C PHE A 79 -39.64 -2.40 -30.45
N PRO A 80 -39.33 -3.16 -29.40
CA PRO A 80 -40.29 -4.08 -28.81
C PRO A 80 -41.51 -3.30 -28.31
N PHE A 81 -42.69 -3.84 -28.60
CA PHE A 81 -43.96 -3.30 -28.14
C PHE A 81 -44.54 -4.18 -27.04
N LYS A 82 -44.91 -3.58 -25.90
CA LYS A 82 -45.63 -4.26 -24.83
C LYS A 82 -47.08 -3.80 -24.81
N PHE A 83 -48.01 -4.71 -25.07
CA PHE A 83 -49.43 -4.47 -24.90
C PHE A 83 -49.77 -4.43 -23.40
N HIS A 84 -50.37 -3.35 -22.93
CA HIS A 84 -50.70 -3.14 -21.52
C HIS A 84 -52.12 -2.56 -21.40
N THR A 85 -53.14 -3.32 -20.97
CA THR A 85 -53.15 -4.69 -20.43
C THR A 85 -54.49 -5.36 -20.78
N LEU A 86 -54.57 -6.70 -20.76
CA LEU A 86 -55.80 -7.41 -21.11
C LEU A 86 -56.83 -7.44 -19.97
N VAL A 87 -56.41 -7.81 -18.76
CA VAL A 87 -57.29 -8.00 -17.60
C VAL A 87 -56.76 -7.20 -16.42
N TRP A 88 -57.56 -6.27 -15.90
CA TRP A 88 -57.22 -5.43 -14.77
C TRP A 88 -58.48 -4.88 -14.10
N GLY A 89 -58.46 -4.72 -12.77
CA GLY A 89 -59.60 -4.17 -12.03
C GLY A 89 -59.72 -2.66 -12.01
N SER A 90 -58.89 -1.96 -12.78
CA SER A 90 -59.06 -0.53 -13.03
C SER A 90 -59.17 -0.26 -14.52
N GLN A 91 -59.84 0.84 -14.89
CA GLN A 91 -60.03 1.25 -16.28
C GLN A 91 -60.63 0.15 -17.19
N GLU A 92 -61.43 -0.76 -16.61
CA GLU A 92 -62.34 -1.63 -17.35
C GLU A 92 -63.60 -0.84 -17.78
N PRO A 93 -64.31 -1.26 -18.83
CA PRO A 93 -65.53 -0.58 -19.24
C PRO A 93 -66.63 -0.71 -18.18
N SER A 94 -67.25 0.42 -17.80
CA SER A 94 -68.26 0.47 -16.73
C SER A 94 -69.51 -0.38 -17.02
N TRP A 95 -69.80 -0.64 -18.30
CA TRP A 95 -70.95 -1.44 -18.73
C TRP A 95 -70.79 -2.94 -18.46
N VAL A 96 -69.56 -3.45 -18.27
CA VAL A 96 -69.29 -4.88 -18.04
C VAL A 96 -69.88 -5.36 -16.70
N ALA A 97 -69.82 -4.52 -15.66
CA ALA A 97 -70.28 -4.88 -14.33
C ALA A 97 -71.80 -5.17 -14.26
N GLY A 98 -72.59 -4.60 -15.17
CA GLY A 98 -74.04 -4.80 -15.23
C GLY A 98 -74.50 -6.05 -16.00
N LEU A 99 -73.58 -6.82 -16.57
CA LEU A 99 -73.88 -7.98 -17.40
C LEU A 99 -74.05 -9.27 -16.57
N SER A 100 -74.69 -10.28 -17.17
CA SER A 100 -74.70 -11.63 -16.60
C SER A 100 -73.29 -12.23 -16.60
N ALA A 101 -73.01 -13.21 -15.73
CA ALA A 101 -71.69 -13.85 -15.72
C ALA A 101 -71.33 -14.51 -17.06
N ALA A 102 -72.32 -15.05 -17.78
CA ALA A 102 -72.10 -15.63 -19.10
C ALA A 102 -71.70 -14.56 -20.12
N ASP A 103 -72.40 -13.42 -20.12
CA ASP A 103 -72.10 -12.29 -20.99
C ASP A 103 -70.75 -11.65 -20.65
N GLN A 104 -70.44 -11.45 -19.37
CA GLN A 104 -69.13 -10.96 -18.92
C GLN A 104 -68.00 -11.84 -19.48
N LYS A 105 -68.11 -13.16 -19.34
CA LYS A 105 -67.11 -14.09 -19.85
C LYS A 105 -66.98 -14.03 -21.38
N ALA A 106 -68.10 -13.92 -22.09
CA ALA A 106 -68.12 -13.78 -23.54
C ALA A 106 -67.43 -12.48 -23.99
N GLU A 107 -67.72 -11.36 -23.34
CA GLU A 107 -67.15 -10.04 -23.64
C GLU A 107 -65.64 -10.00 -23.35
N VAL A 108 -65.19 -10.57 -22.23
CA VAL A 108 -63.75 -10.68 -21.94
C VAL A 108 -63.04 -11.53 -23.00
N THR A 109 -63.68 -12.61 -23.47
CA THR A 109 -63.12 -13.46 -24.54
C THR A 109 -63.03 -12.70 -25.86
N GLN A 110 -64.09 -11.98 -26.23
CA GLN A 110 -64.14 -11.15 -27.44
C GLN A 110 -63.09 -10.03 -27.39
N TRP A 111 -62.92 -9.37 -26.24
CA TRP A 111 -61.90 -8.36 -26.01
C TRP A 111 -60.48 -8.90 -26.25
N ILE A 112 -60.13 -10.03 -25.63
CA ILE A 112 -58.81 -10.67 -25.78
C ILE A 112 -58.56 -11.03 -27.26
N GLN A 113 -59.58 -11.56 -27.95
CA GLN A 113 -59.48 -11.90 -29.37
C GLN A 113 -59.34 -10.66 -30.26
N ALA A 114 -60.08 -9.59 -29.99
CA ALA A 114 -60.00 -8.34 -30.75
C ALA A 114 -58.63 -7.66 -30.59
N ALA A 115 -58.10 -7.64 -29.36
CA ALA A 115 -56.75 -7.16 -29.08
C ALA A 115 -55.69 -7.98 -29.84
N ALA A 116 -55.81 -9.31 -29.86
CA ALA A 116 -54.89 -10.18 -30.60
C ALA A 116 -55.00 -10.04 -32.12
N GLN A 117 -56.21 -9.88 -32.65
CA GLN A 117 -56.42 -9.67 -34.08
C GLN A 117 -55.67 -8.42 -34.57
N ARG A 118 -55.65 -7.36 -33.75
CA ARG A 118 -54.99 -6.10 -34.11
C ARG A 118 -53.50 -6.05 -33.74
N TYR A 119 -53.15 -6.58 -32.57
CA TYR A 119 -51.82 -6.46 -31.97
C TYR A 119 -51.15 -7.80 -31.67
N GLY A 120 -51.50 -8.87 -32.38
CA GLY A 120 -50.88 -10.20 -32.25
C GLY A 120 -49.39 -10.22 -32.58
N GLY A 121 -48.86 -9.16 -33.19
CA GLY A 121 -47.42 -8.93 -33.37
C GLY A 121 -46.73 -8.29 -32.16
N SER A 122 -47.39 -8.13 -31.01
CA SER A 122 -46.79 -7.58 -29.79
C SER A 122 -45.68 -8.51 -29.27
N ASP A 123 -44.57 -7.93 -28.83
CA ASP A 123 -43.44 -8.68 -28.28
C ASP A 123 -43.77 -9.21 -26.88
N PHE A 124 -44.51 -8.40 -26.12
CA PHE A 124 -44.97 -8.67 -24.76
C PHE A 124 -46.45 -8.34 -24.62
N VAL A 125 -47.14 -9.08 -23.76
CA VAL A 125 -48.52 -8.80 -23.36
C VAL A 125 -48.61 -8.93 -21.85
N ASP A 126 -48.93 -7.82 -21.17
CA ASP A 126 -49.37 -7.88 -19.78
C ASP A 126 -50.79 -8.46 -19.80
N VAL A 127 -50.92 -9.74 -19.41
CA VAL A 127 -52.19 -10.47 -19.47
C VAL A 127 -53.08 -10.06 -18.29
N VAL A 128 -52.53 -10.19 -17.08
CA VAL A 128 -53.21 -9.82 -15.84
C VAL A 128 -52.34 -8.80 -15.12
N ASN A 129 -52.91 -7.62 -14.89
CA ASN A 129 -52.29 -6.57 -14.08
C ASN A 129 -52.90 -6.57 -12.67
N GLU A 130 -52.04 -6.41 -11.67
CA GLU A 130 -52.37 -6.23 -10.26
C GLU A 130 -53.27 -7.30 -9.62
N PRO A 131 -52.97 -8.61 -9.80
CA PRO A 131 -53.81 -9.68 -9.23
C PRO A 131 -53.95 -9.63 -7.70
N LEU A 132 -52.96 -9.11 -6.97
CA LEU A 132 -52.98 -8.96 -5.51
C LEU A 132 -53.76 -7.72 -5.07
N HIS A 133 -53.81 -6.68 -5.90
CA HIS A 133 -54.29 -5.35 -5.49
C HIS A 133 -55.58 -4.87 -6.18
N ALA A 134 -55.78 -5.17 -7.47
CA ALA A 134 -56.90 -4.63 -8.26
C ALA A 134 -57.59 -5.74 -9.09
N LYS A 135 -58.47 -6.48 -8.44
CA LYS A 135 -59.25 -7.56 -9.06
C LYS A 135 -60.43 -6.99 -9.88
N PRO A 136 -60.68 -7.46 -11.11
CA PRO A 136 -61.76 -6.93 -11.97
C PRO A 136 -63.17 -7.29 -11.50
N SER A 137 -64.17 -6.48 -11.86
CA SER A 137 -65.57 -6.72 -11.47
C SER A 137 -66.12 -8.04 -12.04
N PHE A 138 -65.61 -8.46 -13.21
CA PHE A 138 -65.97 -9.69 -13.88
C PHE A 138 -65.15 -10.92 -13.43
N ARG A 139 -64.29 -10.79 -12.41
CA ARG A 139 -63.42 -11.88 -11.93
C ARG A 139 -64.15 -13.21 -11.72
N ASN A 140 -65.33 -13.16 -11.10
CA ASN A 140 -66.11 -14.36 -10.80
C ASN A 140 -66.67 -15.03 -12.06
N ALA A 141 -67.00 -14.26 -13.11
CA ALA A 141 -67.46 -14.79 -14.39
C ALA A 141 -66.38 -15.60 -15.12
N ILE A 142 -65.13 -15.25 -14.92
CA ILE A 142 -63.97 -15.89 -15.57
C ILE A 142 -63.25 -16.91 -14.68
N GLY A 143 -63.88 -17.38 -13.60
CA GLY A 143 -63.40 -18.48 -12.76
C GLY A 143 -63.36 -18.19 -11.26
N GLY A 144 -63.32 -16.91 -10.87
CA GLY A 144 -63.24 -16.51 -9.46
C GLY A 144 -61.98 -17.02 -8.76
N ASP A 145 -62.05 -17.19 -7.43
CA ASP A 145 -60.99 -17.86 -6.67
C ASP A 145 -60.80 -19.31 -7.13
N GLY A 146 -61.89 -20.01 -7.44
CA GLY A 146 -61.87 -21.42 -7.85
C GLY A 146 -61.18 -22.33 -6.84
N SER A 147 -60.58 -23.42 -7.33
CA SER A 147 -59.91 -24.43 -6.50
C SER A 147 -58.47 -24.06 -6.12
N THR A 148 -57.85 -23.18 -6.90
CA THR A 148 -56.45 -22.76 -6.73
C THR A 148 -56.30 -21.45 -5.97
N GLY A 149 -57.40 -20.73 -5.73
CA GLY A 149 -57.43 -19.34 -5.28
C GLY A 149 -57.23 -18.31 -6.39
N TRP A 150 -56.81 -18.76 -7.59
CA TRP A 150 -56.37 -17.91 -8.70
C TRP A 150 -56.91 -18.36 -10.06
N ASP A 151 -58.01 -19.12 -10.10
CA ASP A 151 -58.54 -19.68 -11.35
C ASP A 151 -58.91 -18.61 -12.40
N TRP A 152 -59.36 -17.42 -11.97
CA TRP A 152 -59.57 -16.28 -12.86
C TRP A 152 -58.28 -15.79 -13.57
N VAL A 153 -57.13 -15.88 -12.90
CA VAL A 153 -55.83 -15.55 -13.49
C VAL A 153 -55.45 -16.63 -14.49
N ILE A 154 -55.59 -17.90 -14.10
CA ILE A 154 -55.27 -19.05 -14.95
C ILE A 154 -56.09 -18.99 -16.25
N TRP A 155 -57.42 -18.82 -16.14
CA TRP A 155 -58.31 -18.70 -17.30
C TRP A 155 -57.90 -17.55 -18.22
N SER A 156 -57.55 -16.38 -17.67
CA SER A 156 -57.11 -15.22 -18.46
C SER A 156 -55.85 -15.55 -19.29
N PHE A 157 -54.88 -16.24 -18.68
CA PHE A 157 -53.67 -16.66 -19.37
C PHE A 157 -53.92 -17.78 -20.40
N GLU A 158 -54.86 -18.70 -20.15
CA GLU A 158 -55.27 -19.69 -21.15
C GLU A 158 -55.85 -19.02 -22.40
N GLN A 159 -56.75 -18.05 -22.22
CA GLN A 159 -57.31 -17.29 -23.35
C GLN A 159 -56.23 -16.48 -24.07
N ALA A 160 -55.34 -15.82 -23.33
CA ALA A 160 -54.25 -15.06 -23.93
C ALA A 160 -53.25 -15.95 -24.68
N ARG A 161 -52.95 -17.17 -24.21
CA ARG A 161 -52.06 -18.10 -24.91
C ARG A 161 -52.64 -18.57 -26.24
N LEU A 162 -53.95 -18.78 -26.30
CA LEU A 162 -54.66 -19.10 -27.54
C LEU A 162 -54.64 -17.91 -28.52
N ALA A 163 -54.85 -16.70 -28.01
CA ALA A 163 -54.97 -15.50 -28.83
C ALA A 163 -53.61 -14.93 -29.29
N PHE A 164 -52.58 -14.99 -28.44
CA PHE A 164 -51.24 -14.44 -28.67
C PHE A 164 -50.17 -15.56 -28.63
N PRO A 165 -50.16 -16.50 -29.59
CA PRO A 165 -49.26 -17.66 -29.54
C PRO A 165 -47.76 -17.29 -29.67
N ASN A 166 -47.45 -16.12 -30.23
CA ASN A 166 -46.08 -15.68 -30.49
C ASN A 166 -45.57 -14.60 -29.53
N SER A 167 -46.43 -14.06 -28.66
CA SER A 167 -46.06 -13.02 -27.70
C SER A 167 -45.59 -13.65 -26.39
N LYS A 168 -44.71 -12.93 -25.68
CA LYS A 168 -44.39 -13.28 -24.29
C LYS A 168 -45.49 -12.81 -23.38
N LEU A 169 -46.10 -13.74 -22.66
CA LEU A 169 -47.18 -13.44 -21.72
C LEU A 169 -46.62 -13.13 -20.34
N LEU A 170 -46.92 -11.94 -19.85
CA LEU A 170 -46.43 -11.42 -18.58
C LEU A 170 -47.58 -11.28 -17.58
N ILE A 171 -47.28 -11.53 -16.32
CA ILE A 171 -48.08 -11.10 -15.18
C ILE A 171 -47.44 -9.84 -14.61
N ASN A 172 -48.20 -8.82 -14.21
CA ASN A 172 -47.65 -7.53 -13.75
C ASN A 172 -48.25 -7.10 -12.40
N GLU A 173 -47.44 -6.54 -11.50
CA GLU A 173 -47.87 -6.19 -10.14
C GLU A 173 -46.99 -5.10 -9.50
N TYR A 174 -47.58 -4.24 -8.65
CA TYR A 174 -46.85 -3.29 -7.81
C TYR A 174 -46.64 -3.83 -6.39
N GLY A 175 -45.86 -3.12 -5.58
CA GLY A 175 -45.60 -3.52 -4.19
C GLY A 175 -44.59 -4.66 -4.03
N ILE A 176 -44.34 -5.43 -5.08
CA ILE A 176 -43.49 -6.62 -5.04
C ILE A 176 -42.06 -6.30 -4.60
N ILE A 177 -41.40 -5.34 -5.26
CA ILE A 177 -39.97 -5.05 -5.05
C ILE A 177 -39.62 -4.63 -3.61
N SER A 178 -40.60 -4.12 -2.87
CA SER A 178 -40.45 -3.61 -1.51
C SER A 178 -40.92 -4.56 -0.41
N ASP A 179 -41.61 -5.65 -0.75
CA ASP A 179 -42.25 -6.53 0.22
C ASP A 179 -41.96 -8.01 -0.09
N PRO A 180 -41.08 -8.66 0.70
CA PRO A 180 -40.79 -10.09 0.57
C PRO A 180 -42.01 -11.01 0.70
N ASN A 181 -43.03 -10.62 1.49
CA ASN A 181 -44.24 -11.42 1.65
C ASN A 181 -45.12 -11.33 0.40
N ALA A 182 -45.28 -10.12 -0.15
CA ALA A 182 -45.97 -9.93 -1.42
C ALA A 182 -45.25 -10.68 -2.56
N ALA A 183 -43.92 -10.64 -2.59
CA ALA A 183 -43.12 -11.41 -3.54
C ALA A 183 -43.36 -12.93 -3.43
N ALA A 184 -43.43 -13.48 -2.20
CA ALA A 184 -43.72 -14.90 -1.99
C ALA A 184 -45.14 -15.28 -2.48
N GLN A 185 -46.15 -14.45 -2.20
CA GLN A 185 -47.51 -14.65 -2.70
C GLN A 185 -47.55 -14.58 -4.24
N TYR A 186 -46.86 -13.62 -4.82
CA TYR A 186 -46.78 -13.47 -6.26
C TYR A 186 -46.11 -14.68 -6.94
N VAL A 187 -45.03 -15.20 -6.35
CA VAL A 187 -44.37 -16.44 -6.80
C VAL A 187 -45.31 -17.64 -6.75
N ALA A 188 -46.22 -17.73 -5.78
CA ALA A 188 -47.22 -18.79 -5.73
C ALA A 188 -48.14 -18.77 -6.97
N ILE A 189 -48.63 -17.58 -7.35
CA ILE A 189 -49.44 -17.40 -8.57
C ILE A 189 -48.62 -17.74 -9.81
N ILE A 190 -47.39 -17.23 -9.90
CA ILE A 190 -46.48 -17.49 -11.02
C ILE A 190 -46.23 -18.98 -11.19
N ASN A 191 -46.04 -19.75 -10.11
CA ASN A 191 -45.82 -21.19 -10.20
C ASN A 191 -47.07 -21.96 -10.67
N LEU A 192 -48.28 -21.49 -10.33
CA LEU A 192 -49.52 -22.04 -10.90
C LEU A 192 -49.57 -21.86 -12.42
N LEU A 193 -49.19 -20.68 -12.93
CA LEU A 193 -49.13 -20.41 -14.36
C LEU A 193 -47.99 -21.16 -15.06
N LYS A 194 -46.80 -21.17 -14.45
CA LYS A 194 -45.59 -21.78 -15.00
C LYS A 194 -45.73 -23.29 -15.15
N SER A 195 -46.33 -23.96 -14.16
CA SER A 195 -46.60 -25.42 -14.23
C SER A 195 -47.55 -25.81 -15.36
N ARG A 196 -48.30 -24.85 -15.92
CA ARG A 196 -49.21 -25.01 -17.06
C ARG A 196 -48.62 -24.50 -18.39
N GLY A 197 -47.38 -23.99 -18.39
CA GLY A 197 -46.76 -23.40 -19.58
C GLY A 197 -47.44 -22.10 -20.04
N LEU A 198 -48.08 -21.37 -19.12
CA LEU A 198 -48.92 -20.22 -19.47
C LEU A 198 -48.20 -18.87 -19.42
N VAL A 199 -47.16 -18.72 -18.60
CA VAL A 199 -46.45 -17.45 -18.37
C VAL A 199 -45.00 -17.51 -18.86
N ASP A 200 -44.53 -16.43 -19.49
CA ASP A 200 -43.18 -16.31 -20.06
C ASP A 200 -42.28 -15.33 -19.30
N GLY A 201 -42.84 -14.51 -18.42
CA GLY A 201 -42.07 -13.54 -17.64
C GLY A 201 -42.85 -12.87 -16.52
N ILE A 202 -42.10 -12.18 -15.67
CA ILE A 202 -42.58 -11.53 -14.45
C ILE A 202 -42.43 -10.03 -14.59
N GLY A 203 -43.55 -9.31 -14.59
CA GLY A 203 -43.61 -7.85 -14.49
C GLY A 203 -43.64 -7.38 -13.05
N ILE A 204 -42.82 -6.36 -12.72
CA ILE A 204 -42.88 -5.61 -11.46
C ILE A 204 -42.87 -4.11 -11.74
N GLN A 205 -43.88 -3.39 -11.24
CA GLN A 205 -44.09 -1.98 -11.61
C GLN A 205 -42.98 -1.05 -11.12
N CYS A 206 -42.54 -1.17 -9.85
CA CYS A 206 -41.49 -0.32 -9.29
C CYS A 206 -41.83 1.19 -9.31
N HIS A 207 -43.05 1.56 -8.96
CA HIS A 207 -43.42 2.96 -8.74
C HIS A 207 -42.77 3.57 -7.49
N GLN A 208 -42.71 4.90 -7.45
CA GLN A 208 -42.08 5.69 -6.40
C GLN A 208 -42.58 5.35 -4.99
N PHE A 209 -43.85 5.02 -4.82
CA PHE A 209 -44.40 4.73 -3.49
C PHE A 209 -43.86 3.42 -2.89
N ASN A 210 -43.29 2.53 -3.72
CA ASN A 210 -42.52 1.37 -3.28
C ASN A 210 -41.01 1.59 -3.42
N MET A 211 -40.60 2.25 -4.51
CA MET A 211 -39.20 2.41 -4.87
C MET A 211 -38.46 3.46 -4.06
N ASP A 212 -39.11 4.53 -3.60
CA ASP A 212 -38.42 5.64 -2.96
C ASP A 212 -37.79 5.26 -1.62
N THR A 213 -38.44 4.35 -0.88
CA THR A 213 -38.09 4.01 0.50
C THR A 213 -37.52 2.60 0.68
N VAL A 214 -37.69 1.71 -0.30
CA VAL A 214 -37.14 0.35 -0.21
C VAL A 214 -35.61 0.36 -0.08
N SER A 215 -35.06 -0.54 0.75
CA SER A 215 -33.62 -0.73 0.88
C SER A 215 -33.05 -1.61 -0.23
N VAL A 216 -31.79 -1.37 -0.63
CA VAL A 216 -31.08 -2.23 -1.58
C VAL A 216 -31.06 -3.70 -1.14
N SER A 217 -30.95 -3.96 0.16
CA SER A 217 -30.97 -5.33 0.70
C SER A 217 -32.31 -6.05 0.46
N THR A 218 -33.42 -5.34 0.66
CA THR A 218 -34.78 -5.84 0.39
C THR A 218 -34.97 -6.09 -1.09
N MET A 219 -34.57 -5.13 -1.94
CA MET A 219 -34.65 -5.28 -3.40
C MET A 219 -33.91 -6.54 -3.88
N ASN A 220 -32.68 -6.75 -3.42
CA ASN A 220 -31.89 -7.94 -3.77
C ASN A 220 -32.56 -9.23 -3.30
N SER A 221 -33.09 -9.26 -2.07
CA SER A 221 -33.81 -10.43 -1.54
C SER A 221 -35.04 -10.79 -2.39
N VAL A 222 -35.83 -9.78 -2.78
CA VAL A 222 -37.00 -9.97 -3.65
C VAL A 222 -36.59 -10.42 -5.04
N LEU A 223 -35.61 -9.77 -5.66
CA LEU A 223 -35.12 -10.16 -6.99
C LEU A 223 -34.58 -11.59 -7.00
N ASN A 224 -33.91 -12.05 -5.93
CA ASN A 224 -33.48 -13.43 -5.78
C ASN A 224 -34.67 -14.39 -5.68
N THR A 225 -35.70 -14.02 -4.92
CA THR A 225 -36.95 -14.78 -4.78
C THR A 225 -37.65 -14.95 -6.13
N LEU A 226 -37.78 -13.87 -6.90
CA LEU A 226 -38.36 -13.90 -8.24
C LEU A 226 -37.48 -14.70 -9.23
N SER A 227 -36.16 -14.51 -9.15
CA SER A 227 -35.18 -15.21 -10.01
C SER A 227 -35.22 -16.73 -9.84
N ALA A 228 -35.50 -17.21 -8.62
CA ALA A 228 -35.62 -18.64 -8.33
C ALA A 228 -36.76 -19.33 -9.10
N THR A 229 -37.71 -18.56 -9.67
CA THR A 229 -38.74 -19.13 -10.55
C THR A 229 -38.18 -19.64 -11.89
N GLY A 230 -37.00 -19.14 -12.30
CA GLY A 230 -36.39 -19.40 -13.61
C GLY A 230 -36.96 -18.54 -14.76
N LEU A 231 -37.92 -17.65 -14.49
CA LEU A 231 -38.52 -16.77 -15.50
C LEU A 231 -37.77 -15.42 -15.59
N PRO A 232 -37.72 -14.80 -16.78
CA PRO A 232 -37.19 -13.45 -16.93
C PRO A 232 -38.05 -12.42 -16.19
N ILE A 233 -37.39 -11.43 -15.59
CA ILE A 233 -38.02 -10.32 -14.87
C ILE A 233 -38.00 -9.07 -15.76
N TYR A 234 -39.09 -8.32 -15.75
CA TYR A 234 -39.25 -7.04 -16.45
C TYR A 234 -39.71 -6.00 -15.44
N VAL A 235 -38.90 -4.95 -15.26
CA VAL A 235 -39.35 -3.78 -14.49
C VAL A 235 -40.23 -2.97 -15.44
N SER A 236 -41.51 -2.82 -15.10
CA SER A 236 -42.54 -2.46 -16.07
C SER A 236 -42.97 -1.00 -16.03
N GLU A 237 -42.83 -0.31 -14.89
CA GLU A 237 -43.40 1.02 -14.63
C GLU A 237 -42.52 1.87 -13.69
N LEU A 238 -41.20 1.84 -13.89
CA LEU A 238 -40.25 2.46 -12.97
C LEU A 238 -40.44 3.98 -12.91
N ASP A 239 -40.62 4.50 -11.70
CA ASP A 239 -40.50 5.93 -11.42
C ASP A 239 -40.00 6.19 -9.99
N MET A 240 -39.30 7.31 -9.80
CA MET A 240 -38.75 7.75 -8.51
C MET A 240 -38.89 9.26 -8.40
N THR A 241 -39.44 9.74 -7.29
CA THR A 241 -39.68 11.18 -7.10
C THR A 241 -38.50 11.87 -6.43
N GLY A 242 -38.62 13.18 -6.20
CA GLY A 242 -37.67 13.99 -5.42
C GLY A 242 -37.22 15.25 -6.16
N ASP A 243 -36.58 16.15 -5.40
CA ASP A 243 -35.76 17.21 -5.99
C ASP A 243 -34.55 16.61 -6.73
N ASP A 244 -33.77 17.45 -7.41
CA ASP A 244 -32.66 16.98 -8.24
C ASP A 244 -31.62 16.15 -7.48
N ALA A 245 -31.29 16.54 -6.25
CA ALA A 245 -30.32 15.81 -5.44
C ALA A 245 -30.89 14.47 -4.96
N THR A 246 -32.13 14.46 -4.47
CA THR A 246 -32.81 13.28 -3.94
C THR A 246 -33.08 12.26 -5.04
N GLN A 247 -33.62 12.71 -6.18
CA GLN A 247 -33.89 11.83 -7.31
C GLN A 247 -32.59 11.24 -7.87
N LEU A 248 -31.53 12.06 -8.01
CA LEU A 248 -30.21 11.57 -8.43
C LEU A 248 -29.65 10.50 -7.48
N ALA A 249 -29.75 10.72 -6.16
CA ALA A 249 -29.29 9.76 -5.16
C ALA A 249 -30.04 8.43 -5.29
N ARG A 250 -31.36 8.47 -5.47
CA ARG A 250 -32.20 7.28 -5.66
C ARG A 250 -31.86 6.52 -6.94
N TYR A 251 -31.69 7.21 -8.07
CA TYR A 251 -31.26 6.57 -9.31
C TYR A 251 -29.89 5.90 -9.15
N LYS A 252 -28.92 6.57 -8.51
CA LYS A 252 -27.59 6.00 -8.23
C LYS A 252 -27.63 4.77 -7.33
N GLU A 253 -28.55 4.73 -6.38
CA GLU A 253 -28.67 3.65 -5.42
C GLU A 253 -29.46 2.45 -5.99
N LYS A 254 -30.55 2.70 -6.70
CA LYS A 254 -31.59 1.69 -6.97
C LYS A 254 -31.63 1.20 -8.41
N PHE A 255 -31.34 2.08 -9.37
CA PHE A 255 -31.32 1.67 -10.78
C PHE A 255 -30.28 0.57 -11.06
N PRO A 256 -29.04 0.62 -10.52
CA PRO A 256 -28.06 -0.44 -10.73
C PRO A 256 -28.50 -1.81 -10.19
N VAL A 257 -29.20 -1.85 -9.05
CA VAL A 257 -29.72 -3.09 -8.47
C VAL A 257 -30.64 -3.82 -9.45
N LEU A 258 -31.48 -3.06 -10.17
CA LEU A 258 -32.36 -3.59 -11.20
C LEU A 258 -31.59 -3.91 -12.49
N TRP A 259 -30.77 -2.98 -12.96
CA TRP A 259 -30.11 -3.06 -14.26
C TRP A 259 -29.01 -4.12 -14.32
N GLU A 260 -28.26 -4.33 -13.23
CA GLU A 260 -27.15 -5.30 -13.18
C GLU A 260 -27.63 -6.72 -12.88
N ASN A 261 -28.83 -6.89 -12.33
CA ASN A 261 -29.40 -8.21 -12.08
C ASN A 261 -29.58 -8.98 -13.40
N THR A 262 -28.93 -10.14 -13.55
CA THR A 262 -28.89 -10.90 -14.80
C THR A 262 -30.25 -11.44 -15.24
N ASN A 263 -31.20 -11.60 -14.32
CA ASN A 263 -32.55 -12.09 -14.61
C ASN A 263 -33.51 -10.98 -15.03
N VAL A 264 -33.17 -9.71 -14.75
CA VAL A 264 -33.89 -8.55 -15.30
C VAL A 264 -33.52 -8.37 -16.77
N LYS A 265 -34.50 -8.44 -17.67
CA LYS A 265 -34.31 -8.39 -19.13
C LYS A 265 -34.76 -7.08 -19.78
N GLY A 266 -35.37 -6.19 -19.01
CA GLY A 266 -35.69 -4.84 -19.46
C GLY A 266 -36.30 -4.01 -18.36
N ILE A 267 -36.15 -2.69 -18.48
CA ILE A 267 -36.75 -1.70 -17.59
C ILE A 267 -37.54 -0.72 -18.44
N THR A 268 -38.81 -0.51 -18.11
CA THR A 268 -39.66 0.52 -18.69
C THR A 268 -39.91 1.58 -17.63
N LEU A 269 -39.63 2.84 -17.93
CA LEU A 269 -39.97 3.97 -17.06
C LEU A 269 -41.43 4.41 -17.31
N TRP A 270 -42.12 4.87 -16.27
CA TRP A 270 -43.52 5.29 -16.35
C TRP A 270 -43.67 6.81 -16.59
N GLY A 271 -43.12 7.25 -17.73
CA GLY A 271 -43.07 8.64 -18.14
C GLY A 271 -41.75 9.31 -17.76
N TYR A 272 -41.42 10.40 -18.45
CA TYR A 272 -40.15 11.11 -18.20
C TYR A 272 -40.21 12.64 -18.39
N ILE A 273 -41.32 13.20 -18.87
CA ILE A 273 -41.46 14.62 -19.17
C ILE A 273 -42.31 15.30 -18.10
N GLN A 274 -41.82 16.43 -17.58
CA GLN A 274 -42.53 17.21 -16.55
C GLN A 274 -43.93 17.63 -17.03
N GLY A 275 -44.92 17.43 -16.17
CA GLY A 275 -46.33 17.72 -16.48
C GLY A 275 -47.00 16.67 -17.37
N GLN A 276 -46.27 15.64 -17.81
CA GLN A 276 -46.82 14.49 -18.55
C GLN A 276 -46.68 13.17 -17.79
N THR A 277 -45.87 13.13 -16.74
CA THR A 277 -45.79 11.97 -15.83
C THR A 277 -47.05 11.87 -14.99
N TRP A 278 -47.57 10.66 -14.79
CA TRP A 278 -48.73 10.40 -13.93
C TRP A 278 -48.54 10.86 -12.48
N LYS A 279 -47.29 10.92 -12.01
CA LYS A 279 -46.92 11.39 -10.67
C LYS A 279 -45.93 12.54 -10.75
N ASP A 280 -46.22 13.61 -10.02
CA ASP A 280 -45.36 14.79 -9.95
C ASP A 280 -43.93 14.46 -9.47
N ASN A 281 -42.97 15.26 -9.98
CA ASN A 281 -41.54 15.19 -9.64
C ASN A 281 -40.84 13.86 -9.96
N THR A 282 -41.48 12.96 -10.72
CA THR A 282 -40.86 11.73 -11.23
C THR A 282 -40.16 11.90 -12.57
N HIS A 283 -40.49 12.97 -13.30
CA HIS A 283 -39.90 13.30 -14.59
C HIS A 283 -38.36 13.38 -14.53
N LEU A 284 -37.72 13.06 -15.64
CA LEU A 284 -36.28 13.13 -15.88
C LEU A 284 -35.91 14.28 -16.82
N VAL A 285 -36.89 14.81 -17.54
CA VAL A 285 -36.76 15.93 -18.48
C VAL A 285 -37.82 16.98 -18.11
N THR A 286 -37.41 18.24 -17.99
CA THR A 286 -38.32 19.35 -17.68
C THR A 286 -39.25 19.65 -18.85
N SER A 287 -40.29 20.47 -18.64
CA SER A 287 -41.19 20.89 -19.71
C SER A 287 -40.50 21.74 -20.78
N SER A 288 -39.36 22.37 -20.44
CA SER A 288 -38.48 23.07 -21.38
C SER A 288 -37.55 22.16 -22.18
N GLY A 289 -37.55 20.84 -21.91
CA GLY A 289 -36.66 19.87 -22.55
C GLY A 289 -35.28 19.71 -21.88
N ALA A 290 -35.04 20.34 -20.74
CA ALA A 290 -33.77 20.22 -20.02
C ALA A 290 -33.69 18.88 -19.27
N GLU A 291 -32.55 18.18 -19.39
CA GLU A 291 -32.27 16.95 -18.65
C GLU A 291 -31.99 17.26 -17.18
N ARG A 292 -32.67 16.57 -16.27
CA ARG A 292 -32.38 16.62 -14.83
C ARG A 292 -31.08 15.86 -14.52
N PRO A 293 -30.42 16.10 -13.38
CA PRO A 293 -29.18 15.41 -13.02
C PRO A 293 -29.29 13.88 -13.02
N ALA A 294 -30.45 13.32 -12.65
CA ALA A 294 -30.71 11.88 -12.71
C ALA A 294 -30.67 11.34 -14.16
N MET A 295 -31.18 12.10 -15.14
CA MET A 295 -31.12 11.74 -16.56
C MET A 295 -29.68 11.78 -17.09
N THR A 296 -28.96 12.85 -16.78
CA THR A 296 -27.54 12.99 -17.15
C THR A 296 -26.70 11.84 -16.58
N TRP A 297 -26.94 11.48 -15.32
CA TRP A 297 -26.28 10.33 -14.70
C TRP A 297 -26.67 9.01 -15.36
N LEU A 298 -27.97 8.78 -15.63
CA LEU A 298 -28.45 7.54 -16.26
C LEU A 298 -27.80 7.33 -17.63
N LYS A 299 -27.67 8.41 -18.42
CA LYS A 299 -26.96 8.40 -19.72
C LYS A 299 -25.50 7.98 -19.57
N GLN A 300 -24.79 8.53 -18.59
CA GLN A 300 -23.39 8.19 -18.33
C GLN A 300 -23.23 6.75 -17.84
N TYR A 301 -24.10 6.31 -16.93
CA TYR A 301 -24.12 4.95 -16.39
C TYR A 301 -24.36 3.92 -17.48
N LEU A 302 -25.33 4.14 -18.36
CA LEU A 302 -25.61 3.21 -19.46
C LEU A 302 -24.59 3.30 -20.59
N GLY A 303 -24.08 4.50 -20.89
CA GLY A 303 -23.02 4.70 -21.88
C GLY A 303 -21.69 4.03 -21.52
N SER A 304 -21.48 3.70 -20.24
CA SER A 304 -20.34 2.92 -19.75
C SER A 304 -20.63 1.41 -19.63
N GLY A 305 -21.71 0.94 -20.24
CA GLY A 305 -22.11 -0.47 -20.21
C GLY A 305 -22.81 -0.89 -18.91
N GLY A 306 -23.39 0.05 -18.16
CA GLY A 306 -24.07 -0.24 -16.89
C GLY A 306 -23.11 -0.58 -15.76
N THR A 307 -21.87 -0.07 -15.81
CA THR A 307 -20.91 -0.21 -14.71
C THR A 307 -20.91 1.09 -13.89
N GLN A 308 -20.93 1.01 -12.56
CA GLN A 308 -20.87 2.21 -11.71
C GLN A 308 -19.42 2.75 -11.65
N ILE A 309 -19.24 4.08 -11.62
CA ILE A 309 -17.95 4.67 -11.22
C ILE A 309 -17.62 4.16 -9.81
N PRO A 310 -16.41 3.65 -9.55
CA PRO A 310 -16.07 3.11 -8.23
C PRO A 310 -16.20 4.19 -7.15
N ALA A 311 -16.51 3.78 -5.94
CA ALA A 311 -16.39 4.68 -4.78
C ALA A 311 -14.94 5.14 -4.60
N ALA A 312 -14.74 6.30 -3.97
CA ALA A 312 -13.39 6.73 -3.60
C ALA A 312 -12.73 5.71 -2.65
N PRO A 313 -11.44 5.37 -2.84
CA PRO A 313 -10.72 4.48 -1.93
C PRO A 313 -10.78 4.98 -0.49
N THR A 314 -10.85 4.06 0.47
CA THR A 314 -10.87 4.36 1.91
C THR A 314 -9.64 3.78 2.60
N GLY A 315 -9.39 4.16 3.86
CA GLY A 315 -8.29 3.60 4.66
C GLY A 315 -6.90 3.87 4.08
N LEU A 316 -6.69 4.98 3.38
CA LEU A 316 -5.36 5.36 2.89
C LEU A 316 -4.42 5.58 4.07
N THR A 317 -3.28 4.90 4.04
CA THR A 317 -2.19 4.99 5.01
C THR A 317 -0.89 5.37 4.30
N ALA A 318 0.00 6.07 5.00
CA ALA A 318 1.30 6.48 4.51
C ALA A 318 2.37 6.19 5.57
N THR A 319 3.32 5.32 5.25
CA THR A 319 4.40 4.91 6.15
C THR A 319 5.73 5.45 5.62
N ALA A 320 6.40 6.27 6.41
CA ALA A 320 7.69 6.85 6.05
C ALA A 320 8.80 5.79 6.04
N GLY A 321 9.67 5.85 5.04
CA GLY A 321 10.95 5.15 4.99
C GLY A 321 12.08 6.10 4.59
N ASN A 322 13.28 5.57 4.36
CA ASN A 322 14.39 6.37 3.85
C ASN A 322 14.16 6.76 2.39
N ALA A 323 14.03 8.06 2.12
CA ALA A 323 13.77 8.63 0.79
C ALA A 323 12.54 8.02 0.09
N GLN A 324 11.58 7.48 0.84
CA GLN A 324 10.38 6.85 0.30
C GLN A 324 9.18 6.92 1.26
N VAL A 325 7.98 6.76 0.71
CA VAL A 325 6.75 6.52 1.47
C VAL A 325 6.06 5.29 0.89
N ALA A 326 5.77 4.31 1.75
CA ALA A 326 4.92 3.18 1.41
C ALA A 326 3.44 3.55 1.68
N LEU A 327 2.59 3.39 0.67
CA LEU A 327 1.16 3.67 0.73
C LEU A 327 0.37 2.37 0.67
N GLY A 328 -0.72 2.31 1.43
CA GLY A 328 -1.72 1.25 1.35
C GLY A 328 -3.13 1.79 1.52
N TRP A 329 -4.12 1.19 0.86
CA TRP A 329 -5.53 1.59 0.96
C TRP A 329 -6.46 0.38 0.84
N THR A 330 -7.75 0.60 1.11
CA THR A 330 -8.80 -0.42 0.92
C THR A 330 -9.32 -0.36 -0.52
N ALA A 331 -9.51 -1.52 -1.14
CA ALA A 331 -10.01 -1.61 -2.52
C ALA A 331 -11.43 -1.05 -2.65
N SER A 332 -11.65 -0.23 -3.68
CA SER A 332 -13.00 0.14 -4.12
C SER A 332 -13.63 -0.97 -4.96
N SER A 333 -14.85 -1.38 -4.63
CA SER A 333 -15.62 -2.34 -5.44
C SER A 333 -15.77 -1.85 -6.89
N GLY A 334 -15.57 -2.75 -7.85
CA GLY A 334 -15.68 -2.45 -9.28
C GLY A 334 -14.54 -1.62 -9.88
N ALA A 335 -13.52 -1.25 -9.10
CA ALA A 335 -12.34 -0.57 -9.62
C ALA A 335 -11.42 -1.53 -10.39
N THR A 336 -10.94 -1.10 -11.55
CA THR A 336 -9.94 -1.85 -12.34
C THR A 336 -8.54 -1.31 -12.14
N SER A 337 -8.40 -0.08 -11.65
CA SER A 337 -7.10 0.54 -11.36
C SER A 337 -7.22 1.73 -10.39
N TYR A 338 -6.08 2.22 -9.92
CA TYR A 338 -5.97 3.39 -9.05
C TYR A 338 -4.95 4.40 -9.61
N THR A 339 -5.17 5.67 -9.28
CA THR A 339 -4.21 6.76 -9.52
C THR A 339 -3.78 7.35 -8.18
N VAL A 340 -2.48 7.31 -7.91
CA VAL A 340 -1.86 7.88 -6.70
C VAL A 340 -1.40 9.29 -7.02
N LYS A 341 -1.81 10.26 -6.17
CA LYS A 341 -1.49 11.68 -6.34
C LYS A 341 -0.76 12.20 -5.10
N ARG A 342 0.21 13.09 -5.30
CA ARG A 342 1.08 13.65 -4.26
C ARG A 342 1.10 15.17 -4.31
N ALA A 343 1.15 15.79 -3.13
CA ALA A 343 1.44 17.21 -2.93
C ALA A 343 2.50 17.40 -1.84
N THR A 344 3.17 18.55 -1.82
CA THR A 344 4.06 18.99 -0.72
C THR A 344 3.35 19.95 0.25
N THR A 345 2.10 20.31 -0.05
CA THR A 345 1.25 21.18 0.78
C THR A 345 -0.06 20.45 1.06
N SER A 346 -0.55 20.54 2.31
CA SER A 346 -1.84 19.95 2.67
C SER A 346 -2.97 20.60 1.87
N GLY A 347 -3.79 19.78 1.24
CA GLY A 347 -4.93 20.20 0.43
C GLY A 347 -4.64 20.26 -1.06
N GLY A 348 -3.36 20.17 -1.46
CA GLY A 348 -2.93 20.23 -2.85
C GLY A 348 -2.19 21.53 -3.20
N PRO A 349 -1.96 21.80 -4.50
CA PRO A 349 -2.37 21.00 -5.65
C PRO A 349 -1.65 19.64 -5.72
N TYR A 350 -2.39 18.61 -6.14
CA TYR A 350 -1.84 17.25 -6.27
C TYR A 350 -1.34 16.98 -7.69
N THR A 351 -0.25 16.22 -7.78
CA THR A 351 0.34 15.73 -9.03
C THR A 351 0.26 14.21 -9.06
N ASN A 352 -0.05 13.62 -10.22
CA ASN A 352 -0.09 12.16 -10.35
C ASN A 352 1.35 11.61 -10.24
N VAL A 353 1.57 10.69 -9.32
CA VAL A 353 2.86 9.98 -9.17
C VAL A 353 2.80 8.54 -9.66
N ALA A 354 1.60 7.97 -9.79
CA ALA A 354 1.35 6.70 -10.47
C ALA A 354 -0.09 6.63 -10.99
N THR A 355 -0.27 6.04 -12.16
CA THR A 355 -1.58 5.77 -12.79
C THR A 355 -1.66 4.28 -13.16
N GLY A 356 -2.87 3.74 -13.26
CA GLY A 356 -3.05 2.33 -13.66
C GLY A 356 -2.61 1.31 -12.61
N VAL A 357 -2.48 1.71 -11.34
CA VAL A 357 -2.05 0.81 -10.25
C VAL A 357 -3.17 -0.20 -9.98
N THR A 358 -2.91 -1.50 -10.17
CA THR A 358 -3.92 -2.55 -9.93
C THR A 358 -3.91 -3.10 -8.51
N ALA A 359 -2.79 -2.94 -7.81
CA ALA A 359 -2.65 -3.29 -6.39
C ALA A 359 -3.28 -2.22 -5.48
N THR A 360 -3.53 -2.57 -4.22
CA THR A 360 -4.00 -1.65 -3.17
C THR A 360 -2.86 -1.03 -2.37
N SER A 361 -1.68 -0.97 -2.97
CA SER A 361 -0.46 -0.44 -2.36
C SER A 361 0.47 0.17 -3.41
N TYR A 362 1.26 1.16 -3.01
CA TYR A 362 2.27 1.78 -3.87
C TYR A 362 3.44 2.32 -3.04
N ALA A 363 4.68 2.07 -3.47
CA ALA A 363 5.87 2.64 -2.87
C ALA A 363 6.33 3.85 -3.68
N ASN A 364 6.24 5.05 -3.10
CA ASN A 364 6.72 6.26 -3.74
C ASN A 364 8.16 6.56 -3.31
N THR A 365 9.12 6.34 -4.19
CA THR A 365 10.56 6.45 -3.93
C THR A 365 11.16 7.77 -4.44
N GLY A 366 12.43 8.04 -4.12
CA GLY A 366 13.15 9.23 -4.61
C GLY A 366 12.68 10.52 -3.94
N LEU A 367 12.20 10.44 -2.71
CA LEU A 367 11.71 11.56 -1.93
C LEU A 367 12.82 12.21 -1.11
N THR A 368 12.69 13.51 -0.86
CA THR A 368 13.61 14.25 0.00
C THR A 368 13.26 13.99 1.47
N ASN A 369 14.20 13.44 2.24
CA ASN A 369 14.04 13.27 3.68
C ASN A 369 13.81 14.62 4.38
N GLY A 370 12.95 14.63 5.40
CA GLY A 370 12.53 15.84 6.12
C GLY A 370 11.40 16.63 5.44
N THR A 371 11.02 16.29 4.20
CA THR A 371 9.89 16.92 3.51
C THR A 371 8.61 16.12 3.75
N THR A 372 7.56 16.75 4.28
CA THR A 372 6.26 16.10 4.42
C THR A 372 5.56 16.02 3.07
N TYR A 373 5.14 14.83 2.68
CA TYR A 373 4.36 14.60 1.46
C TYR A 373 2.94 14.18 1.82
N TYR A 374 1.97 14.74 1.10
CA TYR A 374 0.55 14.48 1.24
C TYR A 374 0.05 13.68 0.04
N TYR A 375 -0.75 12.64 0.29
CA TYR A 375 -1.21 11.70 -0.70
C TYR A 375 -2.71 11.56 -0.70
N VAL A 376 -3.27 11.39 -1.90
CA VAL A 376 -4.65 10.95 -2.13
C VAL A 376 -4.66 9.92 -3.25
N VAL A 377 -5.66 9.03 -3.24
CA VAL A 377 -5.82 8.00 -4.27
C VAL A 377 -7.23 8.08 -4.85
N SER A 378 -7.38 7.94 -6.16
CA SER A 378 -8.67 7.77 -6.83
C SER A 378 -8.74 6.42 -7.53
N ALA A 379 -9.93 5.82 -7.57
CA ALA A 379 -10.22 4.56 -8.24
C ALA A 379 -10.81 4.81 -9.63
N THR A 380 -10.48 3.94 -10.60
CA THR A 380 -10.95 4.07 -11.98
C THR A 380 -11.43 2.73 -12.50
N ASN A 381 -12.52 2.75 -13.29
CA ASN A 381 -12.94 1.66 -14.16
C ASN A 381 -13.44 2.20 -15.50
N SER A 382 -14.05 1.35 -16.32
CA SER A 382 -14.63 1.73 -17.62
C SER A 382 -15.70 2.82 -17.52
N ALA A 383 -16.34 2.99 -16.36
CA ALA A 383 -17.35 4.01 -16.14
C ALA A 383 -16.80 5.38 -15.78
N GLY A 384 -15.55 5.45 -15.31
CA GLY A 384 -14.90 6.70 -14.98
C GLY A 384 -14.02 6.61 -13.74
N THR A 385 -13.65 7.78 -13.22
CA THR A 385 -12.76 7.92 -12.07
C THR A 385 -13.51 8.50 -10.88
N SER A 386 -13.30 7.92 -9.70
CA SER A 386 -13.87 8.36 -8.43
C SER A 386 -13.34 9.72 -7.98
N GLY A 387 -13.96 10.29 -6.93
CA GLY A 387 -13.32 11.31 -6.11
C GLY A 387 -12.04 10.79 -5.43
N ASN A 388 -11.26 11.70 -4.84
CA ASN A 388 -10.08 11.36 -4.06
C ASN A 388 -10.46 10.73 -2.71
N SER A 389 -9.64 9.81 -2.22
CA SER A 389 -9.67 9.33 -0.84
C SER A 389 -9.48 10.47 0.17
N ALA A 390 -9.72 10.19 1.45
CA ALA A 390 -9.16 11.00 2.51
C ALA A 390 -7.63 11.10 2.35
N GLN A 391 -7.07 12.26 2.69
CA GLN A 391 -5.64 12.51 2.56
C GLN A 391 -4.86 11.81 3.67
N ALA A 392 -3.73 11.20 3.30
CA ALA A 392 -2.71 10.74 4.25
C ALA A 392 -1.41 11.50 4.05
N SER A 393 -0.55 11.58 5.07
CA SER A 393 0.76 12.21 4.94
C SER A 393 1.84 11.41 5.65
N ALA A 394 3.07 11.57 5.17
CA ALA A 394 4.26 11.01 5.81
C ALA A 394 5.47 11.90 5.50
N THR A 395 6.41 11.93 6.43
CA THR A 395 7.70 12.64 6.30
C THR A 395 8.81 11.60 6.25
N PRO A 396 9.33 11.26 5.05
CA PRO A 396 10.50 10.40 4.92
C PRO A 396 11.64 10.90 5.78
N SER A 397 12.38 9.98 6.38
CA SER A 397 13.57 10.30 7.18
C SER A 397 14.63 9.25 6.91
N ALA A 398 15.89 9.68 6.96
CA ALA A 398 17.01 8.74 7.00
C ALA A 398 16.96 8.08 8.38
N GLY A 399 16.40 6.86 8.47
CA GLY A 399 16.42 6.12 9.71
C GLY A 399 17.86 5.93 10.20
N THR A 400 18.12 6.18 11.48
CA THR A 400 19.37 5.75 12.13
C THR A 400 19.39 4.22 12.11
N GLN A 401 20.42 3.61 11.52
CA GLN A 401 20.61 2.16 11.55
C GLN A 401 21.31 1.76 12.86
N ILE A 402 21.03 0.57 13.40
CA ILE A 402 21.83 0.00 14.48
C ILE A 402 23.29 -0.05 13.99
N PRO A 403 24.29 0.40 14.77
CA PRO A 403 25.68 0.36 14.34
C PRO A 403 26.12 -1.08 14.04
N ALA A 404 27.19 -1.25 13.26
CA ALA A 404 27.84 -2.55 13.18
C ALA A 404 28.49 -2.94 14.53
N ALA A 405 28.81 -4.22 14.72
CA ALA A 405 29.66 -4.63 15.82
C ALA A 405 31.07 -4.01 15.66
N PRO A 406 31.70 -3.51 16.74
CA PRO A 406 33.08 -3.03 16.69
C PRO A 406 34.04 -4.09 16.13
N THR A 407 34.98 -3.65 15.31
CA THR A 407 36.04 -4.50 14.74
C THR A 407 37.40 -4.13 15.31
N GLY A 408 38.41 -4.98 15.08
CA GLY A 408 39.79 -4.68 15.49
C GLY A 408 39.98 -4.55 16.99
N LEU A 409 39.14 -5.22 17.80
CA LEU A 409 39.32 -5.24 19.24
C LEU A 409 40.68 -5.87 19.58
N THR A 410 41.44 -5.22 20.44
CA THR A 410 42.75 -5.64 20.94
C THR A 410 42.78 -5.55 22.46
N ALA A 411 43.59 -6.38 23.10
CA ALA A 411 43.76 -6.40 24.55
C ALA A 411 45.24 -6.53 24.93
N THR A 412 45.75 -5.54 25.67
CA THR A 412 47.14 -5.47 26.12
C THR A 412 47.18 -5.59 27.64
N ALA A 413 47.81 -6.66 28.14
CA ALA A 413 47.93 -6.89 29.58
C ALA A 413 48.93 -5.91 30.23
N GLY A 414 48.60 -5.44 31.43
CA GLY A 414 49.50 -4.71 32.33
C GLY A 414 49.43 -5.29 33.75
N ASN A 415 50.06 -4.59 34.71
CA ASN A 415 49.94 -4.96 36.12
C ASN A 415 48.52 -4.68 36.63
N ALA A 416 47.79 -5.73 36.99
CA ALA A 416 46.42 -5.68 37.50
C ALA A 416 45.43 -4.94 36.56
N GLN A 417 45.73 -4.87 35.26
CA GLN A 417 44.89 -4.17 34.29
C GLN A 417 45.00 -4.76 32.88
N VAL A 418 44.02 -4.46 32.04
CA VAL A 418 44.04 -4.72 30.58
C VAL A 418 43.61 -3.45 29.86
N ALA A 419 44.46 -2.93 28.98
CA ALA A 419 44.12 -1.85 28.06
C ALA A 419 43.47 -2.42 26.79
N LEU A 420 42.31 -1.90 26.42
CA LEU A 420 41.53 -2.31 25.25
C LEU A 420 41.48 -1.18 24.22
N GLY A 421 41.55 -1.54 22.93
CA GLY A 421 41.34 -0.63 21.81
C GLY A 421 40.58 -1.31 20.68
N TRP A 422 39.74 -0.58 19.97
CA TRP A 422 38.94 -1.08 18.83
C TRP A 422 38.76 -0.03 17.74
N THR A 423 38.22 -0.43 16.59
CA THR A 423 37.85 0.48 15.49
C THR A 423 36.44 1.03 15.70
N ALA A 424 36.25 2.34 15.45
CA ALA A 424 34.95 2.98 15.57
C ALA A 424 33.91 2.36 14.62
N SER A 425 32.70 2.13 15.12
CA SER A 425 31.55 1.71 14.31
C SER A 425 30.81 2.93 13.76
N SER A 426 30.55 2.96 12.46
CA SER A 426 29.83 4.08 11.82
C SER A 426 28.44 4.27 12.46
N GLY A 427 28.11 5.50 12.83
CA GLY A 427 26.83 5.86 13.45
C GLY A 427 26.68 5.46 14.93
N ALA A 428 27.70 4.92 15.58
CA ALA A 428 27.69 4.65 17.02
C ALA A 428 27.85 5.95 17.82
N THR A 429 27.04 6.13 18.87
CA THR A 429 27.17 7.23 19.83
C THR A 429 27.89 6.80 21.12
N SER A 430 27.96 5.50 21.40
CA SER A 430 28.70 4.95 22.54
C SER A 430 29.01 3.46 22.39
N TYR A 431 29.86 2.93 23.27
CA TYR A 431 30.23 1.52 23.35
C TYR A 431 29.99 0.94 24.75
N THR A 432 29.76 -0.37 24.80
CA THR A 432 29.70 -1.17 26.04
C THR A 432 30.80 -2.23 26.01
N VAL A 433 31.68 -2.21 27.00
CA VAL A 433 32.76 -3.18 27.17
C VAL A 433 32.29 -4.27 28.12
N LYS A 434 32.42 -5.53 27.72
CA LYS A 434 32.00 -6.70 28.50
C LYS A 434 33.20 -7.62 28.73
N ARG A 435 33.23 -8.27 29.90
CA ARG A 435 34.31 -9.15 30.37
C ARG A 435 33.77 -10.49 30.84
N ALA A 436 34.49 -11.57 30.57
CA ALA A 436 34.31 -12.89 31.18
C ALA A 436 35.64 -13.43 31.73
N THR A 437 35.58 -14.40 32.64
CA THR A 437 36.74 -15.18 33.13
C THR A 437 36.86 -16.53 32.42
N THR A 438 35.91 -16.87 31.56
CA THR A 438 35.87 -18.07 30.73
C THR A 438 35.67 -17.68 29.27
N SER A 439 36.36 -18.36 28.35
CA SER A 439 36.18 -18.15 26.92
C SER A 439 34.72 -18.46 26.53
N GLY A 440 34.15 -17.68 25.61
CA GLY A 440 32.74 -17.77 25.24
C GLY A 440 31.72 -17.15 26.21
N GLY A 441 32.12 -16.72 27.41
CA GLY A 441 31.22 -16.08 28.39
C GLY A 441 30.91 -16.97 29.61
N PRO A 442 29.92 -16.61 30.45
CA PRO A 442 29.04 -15.43 30.33
C PRO A 442 29.80 -14.11 30.55
N TYR A 443 29.42 -13.08 29.80
CA TYR A 443 30.05 -11.75 29.91
C TYR A 443 29.27 -10.83 30.85
N THR A 444 30.00 -10.05 31.64
CA THR A 444 29.48 -8.97 32.48
C THR A 444 29.94 -7.63 31.93
N ASN A 445 29.07 -6.62 31.91
CA ASN A 445 29.45 -5.25 31.52
C ASN A 445 30.45 -4.68 32.53
N VAL A 446 31.60 -4.22 32.05
CA VAL A 446 32.61 -3.53 32.86
C VAL A 446 32.65 -2.02 32.60
N ALA A 447 32.13 -1.59 31.44
CA ALA A 447 31.86 -0.18 31.15
C ALA A 447 30.72 -0.02 30.14
N THR A 448 29.90 1.02 30.31
CA THR A 448 28.80 1.39 29.41
C THR A 448 28.89 2.87 29.08
N GLY A 449 28.46 3.28 27.88
CA GLY A 449 28.46 4.70 27.51
C GLY A 449 29.85 5.23 27.13
N VAL A 450 30.80 4.36 26.80
CA VAL A 450 32.16 4.77 26.41
C VAL A 450 32.10 5.48 25.06
N THR A 451 32.52 6.73 24.98
CA THR A 451 32.50 7.51 23.73
C THR A 451 33.81 7.41 22.94
N ALA A 452 34.92 7.05 23.60
CA ALA A 452 36.20 6.76 22.98
C ALA A 452 36.24 5.34 22.37
N THR A 453 37.27 5.06 21.56
CA THR A 453 37.54 3.73 20.99
C THR A 453 38.58 2.93 21.78
N SER A 454 38.73 3.26 23.07
CA SER A 454 39.63 2.61 24.00
C SER A 454 39.06 2.60 25.42
N TYR A 455 39.48 1.63 26.22
CA TYR A 455 39.10 1.51 27.63
C TYR A 455 40.14 0.69 28.40
N THR A 456 40.53 1.14 29.60
CA THR A 456 41.44 0.39 30.47
C THR A 456 40.65 -0.22 31.63
N ASN A 457 40.60 -1.55 31.67
CA ASN A 457 39.95 -2.28 32.75
C ASN A 457 40.97 -2.57 33.86
N THR A 458 40.79 -1.99 35.04
CA THR A 458 41.73 -2.08 36.18
C THR A 458 41.18 -2.98 37.30
N GLY A 459 41.98 -3.20 38.36
CA GLY A 459 41.58 -4.01 39.51
C GLY A 459 41.50 -5.51 39.21
N LEU A 460 42.24 -5.97 38.21
CA LEU A 460 42.26 -7.36 37.78
C LEU A 460 43.28 -8.17 38.59
N THR A 461 43.01 -9.46 38.74
CA THR A 461 43.94 -10.38 39.40
C THR A 461 45.02 -10.83 38.41
N ASN A 462 46.28 -10.61 38.77
CA ASN A 462 47.40 -11.08 37.97
C ASN A 462 47.41 -12.61 37.86
N GLY A 463 47.79 -13.14 36.70
CA GLY A 463 47.76 -14.57 36.38
C GLY A 463 46.38 -15.10 35.99
N THR A 464 45.32 -14.30 36.06
CA THR A 464 43.97 -14.70 35.63
C THR A 464 43.71 -14.26 34.19
N ALA A 465 43.29 -15.18 33.33
CA ALA A 465 42.88 -14.85 31.97
C ALA A 465 41.51 -14.16 31.98
N TYR A 466 41.41 -13.03 31.29
CA TYR A 466 40.15 -12.30 31.09
C TYR A 466 39.85 -12.19 29.61
N TYR A 467 38.59 -12.37 29.26
CA TYR A 467 38.09 -12.33 27.89
C TYR A 467 37.16 -11.14 27.69
N TYR A 468 37.28 -10.46 26.56
CA TYR A 468 36.57 -9.20 26.30
C TYR A 468 35.86 -9.22 24.96
N VAL A 469 34.69 -8.58 24.95
CA VAL A 469 33.94 -8.18 23.75
C VAL A 469 33.42 -6.76 23.92
N VAL A 470 33.16 -6.07 22.82
CA VAL A 470 32.61 -4.71 22.82
C VAL A 470 31.40 -4.66 21.89
N SER A 471 30.32 -3.99 22.30
CA SER A 471 29.17 -3.66 21.44
C SER A 471 29.04 -2.15 21.26
N ALA A 472 28.45 -1.71 20.14
CA ALA A 472 28.22 -0.31 19.81
C ALA A 472 26.74 0.05 19.92
N THR A 473 26.41 1.27 20.36
CA THR A 473 25.03 1.71 20.60
C THR A 473 24.77 3.07 19.97
N ASN A 474 23.57 3.26 19.44
CA ASN A 474 22.99 4.57 19.14
C ASN A 474 21.48 4.58 19.45
N SER A 475 20.77 5.63 19.01
CA SER A 475 19.31 5.76 19.23
C SER A 475 18.46 4.68 18.57
N ALA A 476 18.99 3.95 17.57
CA ALA A 476 18.30 2.84 16.91
C ALA A 476 18.47 1.50 17.63
N GLY A 477 19.46 1.38 18.52
CA GLY A 477 19.70 0.18 19.31
C GLY A 477 21.20 -0.14 19.50
N THR A 478 21.45 -1.34 20.03
CA THR A 478 22.79 -1.86 20.30
C THR A 478 23.13 -2.98 19.32
N SER A 479 24.36 -2.96 18.80
CA SER A 479 24.88 -3.96 17.88
C SER A 479 25.21 -5.29 18.57
N GLY A 480 25.56 -6.30 17.78
CA GLY A 480 26.18 -7.52 18.30
C GLY A 480 27.55 -7.26 18.91
N ASP A 481 28.06 -8.26 19.62
CA ASP A 481 29.40 -8.20 20.21
C ASP A 481 30.49 -8.36 19.13
N SER A 482 31.62 -7.68 19.32
CA SER A 482 32.84 -7.89 18.55
C SER A 482 33.35 -9.33 18.67
N SER A 483 34.35 -9.70 17.85
CA SER A 483 35.15 -10.90 18.11
C SER A 483 35.78 -10.83 19.50
N GLN A 484 35.79 -11.96 20.22
CA GLN A 484 36.39 -12.06 21.55
C GLN A 484 37.92 -11.93 21.47
N VAL A 485 38.50 -11.20 22.42
CA VAL A 485 39.96 -11.20 22.70
C VAL A 485 40.21 -11.59 24.14
N SER A 486 41.46 -11.93 24.47
CA SER A 486 41.84 -12.29 25.84
C SER A 486 43.17 -11.69 26.25
N ALA A 487 43.34 -11.41 27.53
CA ALA A 487 44.61 -10.98 28.12
C ALA A 487 44.73 -11.47 29.57
N THR A 488 45.96 -11.73 30.00
CA THR A 488 46.29 -12.18 31.36
C THR A 488 47.20 -11.14 32.03
N PRO A 489 46.69 -10.30 32.94
CA PRO A 489 47.47 -9.33 33.69
C PRO A 489 48.62 -9.99 34.45
N SER A 490 49.77 -9.32 34.61
CA SER A 490 50.91 -9.84 35.37
C SER A 490 51.68 -8.74 36.09
N ALA A 491 52.29 -9.06 37.25
CA ALA A 491 52.82 -8.08 38.19
C ALA A 491 54.14 -7.40 37.78
N GLY A 492 54.76 -7.74 36.65
CA GLY A 492 55.95 -7.06 36.16
C GLY A 492 56.68 -7.80 35.04
N GLY A 493 57.19 -7.03 34.07
CA GLY A 493 58.17 -7.46 33.07
C GLY A 493 57.63 -7.46 31.65
N GLY A 494 58.06 -6.47 30.84
CA GLY A 494 58.16 -6.69 29.39
C GLY A 494 58.94 -7.99 29.16
N THR A 495 58.51 -8.78 28.19
CA THR A 495 58.85 -10.20 28.02
C THR A 495 60.30 -10.47 27.57
N GLY A 496 61.26 -9.64 27.98
CA GLY A 496 62.68 -9.75 27.66
C GLY A 496 63.55 -10.21 28.82
N THR A 497 64.57 -11.01 28.52
CA THR A 497 65.69 -11.29 29.43
C THR A 497 66.73 -10.16 29.45
N LEU A 498 66.47 -9.05 28.77
CA LEU A 498 67.37 -7.91 28.69
C LEU A 498 66.86 -6.77 29.57
N VAL A 499 67.79 -6.09 30.24
CA VAL A 499 67.52 -4.92 31.08
C VAL A 499 68.41 -3.78 30.60
N ALA A 500 67.80 -2.62 30.31
CA ALA A 500 68.55 -1.43 29.97
C ALA A 500 68.85 -0.61 31.21
N GLN A 501 70.11 -0.22 31.35
CA GLN A 501 70.56 0.70 32.37
C GLN A 501 71.02 2.01 31.74
N TYR A 502 70.80 3.10 32.47
CA TYR A 502 71.17 4.45 32.08
C TYR A 502 71.92 5.14 33.22
N LYS A 503 72.87 6.00 32.84
CA LYS A 503 73.41 7.07 33.69
C LYS A 503 73.59 8.34 32.84
N ALA A 504 73.33 9.49 33.44
CA ALA A 504 73.60 10.80 32.86
C ALA A 504 75.12 11.08 32.94
N SER A 505 75.77 11.24 31.78
CA SER A 505 77.18 11.66 31.70
C SER A 505 77.32 13.17 31.73
N ASN A 506 76.30 13.87 31.24
CA ASN A 506 76.14 15.30 31.40
C ASN A 506 74.86 15.55 32.21
N THR A 507 74.96 16.24 33.34
CA THR A 507 73.79 16.57 34.17
C THR A 507 73.32 18.01 33.96
N ASN A 508 74.00 18.79 33.09
CA ASN A 508 73.59 20.15 32.75
C ASN A 508 72.46 20.12 31.72
N VAL A 509 71.25 20.43 32.17
CA VAL A 509 70.02 20.41 31.35
C VAL A 509 70.00 21.41 30.18
N THR A 510 70.95 22.34 30.09
CA THR A 510 70.96 23.40 29.06
C THR A 510 72.23 23.44 28.22
N ASP A 511 72.91 22.32 28.06
CA ASP A 511 74.18 22.23 27.34
C ASP A 511 74.01 22.07 25.82
N ASN A 512 75.08 22.29 25.07
CA ASN A 512 75.12 22.06 23.62
C ASN A 512 75.26 20.58 23.22
N THR A 513 75.35 19.69 24.21
CA THR A 513 75.37 18.24 23.99
C THR A 513 74.58 17.48 25.05
N ILE A 514 73.84 16.46 24.60
CA ILE A 514 73.23 15.45 25.49
C ILE A 514 74.28 14.35 25.70
N GLY A 515 74.61 14.07 26.96
CA GLY A 515 75.55 13.03 27.36
C GLY A 515 74.86 11.87 28.07
N ALA A 516 74.63 10.76 27.36
CA ALA A 516 73.96 9.59 27.90
C ALA A 516 74.87 8.35 27.84
N THR A 517 74.96 7.61 28.94
CA THR A 517 75.67 6.32 28.96
C THR A 517 74.72 5.17 29.25
N PHE A 518 74.85 4.11 28.47
CA PHE A 518 74.02 2.92 28.57
C PHE A 518 74.83 1.68 28.95
N ASN A 519 74.15 0.71 29.57
CA ASN A 519 74.62 -0.65 29.76
C ASN A 519 73.42 -1.59 29.57
N ILE A 520 73.59 -2.69 28.84
CA ILE A 520 72.54 -3.68 28.63
C ILE A 520 72.94 -4.94 29.39
N LYS A 521 72.09 -5.37 30.33
CA LYS A 521 72.26 -6.62 31.08
C LYS A 521 71.42 -7.72 30.47
N ASN A 522 71.94 -8.94 30.46
CA ASN A 522 71.17 -10.14 30.18
C ASN A 522 70.91 -10.88 31.49
N THR A 523 69.69 -10.78 32.01
CA THR A 523 69.23 -11.47 33.22
C THR A 523 68.69 -12.87 32.92
N GLY A 524 68.74 -13.30 31.66
CA GLY A 524 68.31 -14.62 31.21
C GLY A 524 69.35 -15.71 31.39
N THR A 525 68.97 -16.92 30.98
CA THR A 525 69.76 -18.15 31.11
C THR A 525 70.54 -18.53 29.85
N SER A 526 70.39 -17.78 28.75
CA SER A 526 71.06 -18.02 27.47
C SER A 526 71.71 -16.76 26.94
N ALA A 527 72.79 -16.89 26.17
CA ALA A 527 73.46 -15.76 25.56
C ALA A 527 72.55 -15.06 24.53
N VAL A 528 72.61 -13.72 24.47
CA VAL A 528 71.83 -12.91 23.52
C VAL A 528 72.78 -12.18 22.57
N SER A 529 72.61 -12.39 21.26
CA SER A 529 73.37 -11.67 20.24
C SER A 529 72.97 -10.19 20.23
N LEU A 530 73.96 -9.28 20.24
CA LEU A 530 73.71 -7.85 20.17
C LEU A 530 73.24 -7.40 18.79
N SER A 531 73.59 -8.12 17.73
CA SER A 531 73.23 -7.74 16.35
C SER A 531 71.72 -7.67 16.09
N GLY A 532 70.91 -8.30 16.95
CA GLY A 532 69.46 -8.27 16.89
C GLY A 532 68.81 -7.30 17.89
N VAL A 533 69.61 -6.56 18.65
CA VAL A 533 69.16 -5.66 19.72
C VAL A 533 69.24 -4.21 19.24
N LYS A 534 68.23 -3.41 19.61
CA LYS A 534 68.23 -1.96 19.43
C LYS A 534 67.90 -1.28 20.75
N LEU A 535 68.51 -0.13 21.02
CA LEU A 535 68.21 0.70 22.20
C LEU A 535 67.71 2.06 21.74
N ARG A 536 66.60 2.55 22.29
CA ARG A 536 66.09 3.89 21.98
C ARG A 536 66.11 4.80 23.19
N TYR A 537 66.65 6.00 22.99
CA TYR A 537 66.65 7.13 23.93
C TYR A 537 65.81 8.26 23.34
N TYR A 538 64.73 8.60 24.03
CA TYR A 538 63.71 9.58 23.63
C TYR A 538 63.95 10.94 24.28
N PHE A 539 63.93 12.00 23.47
CA PHE A 539 64.17 13.37 23.88
C PHE A 539 63.38 14.35 22.99
N THR A 540 63.48 15.64 23.29
CA THR A 540 62.98 16.74 22.48
C THR A 540 64.13 17.39 21.74
N LYS A 541 63.93 17.65 20.45
CA LYS A 541 65.01 18.12 19.58
C LYS A 541 65.38 19.58 19.84
N ASP A 542 64.47 20.38 20.38
CA ASP A 542 64.63 21.82 20.66
C ASP A 542 65.12 22.63 19.45
N GLY A 543 64.51 22.41 18.28
CA GLY A 543 64.79 23.17 17.07
C GLY A 543 64.79 22.32 15.80
N THR A 544 65.28 22.92 14.71
CA THR A 544 65.23 22.30 13.37
C THR A 544 66.58 21.77 12.88
N ALA A 545 67.70 22.20 13.49
CA ALA A 545 69.05 21.80 13.11
C ALA A 545 69.22 20.27 13.06
N SER A 546 70.04 19.76 12.14
CA SER A 546 70.30 18.32 12.03
C SER A 546 71.02 17.80 13.27
N LEU A 547 70.82 16.53 13.61
CA LEU A 547 71.42 15.91 14.79
C LEU A 547 72.61 15.03 14.40
N ASN A 548 73.67 15.07 15.21
CA ASN A 548 74.82 14.19 15.13
C ASN A 548 74.90 13.35 16.41
N ALA A 549 75.19 12.06 16.27
CA ALA A 549 75.48 11.16 17.39
C ALA A 549 76.92 10.67 17.29
N TYR A 550 77.64 10.74 18.42
CA TYR A 550 79.01 10.28 18.57
C TYR A 550 79.03 9.15 19.59
N VAL A 551 79.68 8.04 19.23
CA VAL A 551 80.01 6.95 20.17
C VAL A 551 81.38 7.27 20.73
N ASP A 552 81.43 7.96 21.88
CA ASP A 552 82.69 8.40 22.49
C ASP A 552 83.48 7.20 23.06
N TYR A 553 82.76 6.18 23.55
CA TYR A 553 83.34 4.93 24.03
C TYR A 553 82.30 3.80 24.00
N ALA A 554 82.72 2.57 23.69
CA ALA A 554 81.90 1.38 23.91
C ALA A 554 82.79 0.17 24.24
N GLN A 555 82.52 -0.52 25.35
CA GLN A 555 83.27 -1.72 25.73
C GLN A 555 83.08 -2.88 24.74
N VAL A 556 81.96 -2.90 24.01
CA VAL A 556 81.68 -3.81 22.88
C VAL A 556 82.35 -3.38 21.56
N GLY A 557 83.21 -2.35 21.61
CA GLY A 557 83.89 -1.74 20.47
C GLY A 557 83.08 -0.60 19.84
N ALA A 558 83.62 0.62 19.85
CA ALA A 558 82.92 1.81 19.34
C ALA A 558 82.53 1.69 17.85
N ALA A 559 83.38 1.07 17.04
CA ALA A 559 83.10 0.80 15.62
C ALA A 559 81.94 -0.19 15.39
N ASN A 560 81.50 -0.91 16.44
CA ASN A 560 80.39 -1.85 16.39
C ASN A 560 79.06 -1.24 16.81
N VAL A 561 79.01 0.04 17.21
CA VAL A 561 77.79 0.73 17.63
C VAL A 561 77.50 1.85 16.64
N SER A 562 76.27 1.91 16.13
CA SER A 562 75.82 2.98 15.23
C SER A 562 74.54 3.61 15.76
N GLY A 563 74.45 4.94 15.68
CA GLY A 563 73.26 5.70 16.07
C GLY A 563 72.49 6.23 14.87
N ALA A 564 71.16 6.13 14.90
CA ALA A 564 70.27 6.74 13.92
C ALA A 564 69.13 7.49 14.62
N PHE A 565 68.78 8.67 14.11
CA PHE A 565 67.67 9.46 14.65
C PHE A 565 66.37 9.20 13.89
N ALA A 566 65.26 9.19 14.61
CA ALA A 566 63.93 9.14 14.02
C ALA A 566 62.92 9.92 14.89
N SER A 567 61.81 10.32 14.26
CA SER A 567 60.74 11.04 14.94
C SER A 567 60.00 10.14 15.94
N ALA A 568 59.60 10.74 17.06
CA ALA A 568 58.77 10.15 18.10
C ALA A 568 57.54 11.03 18.33
N THR A 569 56.48 10.45 18.87
CA THR A 569 55.33 11.20 19.38
C THR A 569 55.04 10.67 20.76
N GLY A 570 54.88 11.54 21.75
CA GLY A 570 54.63 11.12 23.11
C GLY A 570 54.87 12.26 24.09
N THR A 571 54.70 11.98 25.38
CA THR A 571 54.94 12.99 26.41
C THR A 571 56.44 13.31 26.46
N ASN A 572 56.81 14.60 26.42
CA ASN A 572 58.20 15.04 26.60
C ASN A 572 59.17 14.43 25.55
N THR A 573 58.70 14.25 24.31
CA THR A 573 59.54 13.78 23.20
C THR A 573 58.99 14.25 21.84
N ASP A 574 59.90 14.44 20.88
CA ASP A 574 59.59 14.51 19.46
C ASP A 574 60.56 13.68 18.60
N THR A 575 61.62 13.14 19.23
CA THR A 575 62.75 12.48 18.58
C THR A 575 63.30 11.38 19.47
N TYR A 576 63.83 10.32 18.87
CA TYR A 576 64.69 9.36 19.56
C TYR A 576 65.98 9.09 18.80
N LEU A 577 67.03 8.77 19.57
CA LEU A 577 68.24 8.11 19.08
C LEU A 577 68.06 6.60 19.23
N GLU A 578 68.18 5.87 18.12
CA GLU A 578 68.25 4.41 18.09
C GLU A 578 69.69 3.94 17.90
N LEU A 579 70.22 3.24 18.89
CA LEU A 579 71.48 2.51 18.79
C LEU A 579 71.23 1.13 18.19
N SER A 580 72.05 0.76 17.23
CA SER A 580 72.13 -0.58 16.63
C SER A 580 73.56 -1.11 16.76
N PHE A 581 73.71 -2.43 16.82
CA PHE A 581 74.99 -3.10 17.01
C PHE A 581 75.34 -3.97 15.80
N SER A 582 76.59 -3.90 15.33
CA SER A 582 77.10 -4.79 14.29
C SER A 582 77.36 -6.20 14.84
N ALA A 583 77.58 -7.18 13.96
CA ALA A 583 77.97 -8.53 14.38
C ALA A 583 79.27 -8.55 15.20
N GLY A 584 80.16 -7.57 15.00
CA GLY A 584 81.42 -7.45 15.75
C GLY A 584 81.24 -7.12 17.24
N ALA A 585 80.06 -6.65 17.67
CA ALA A 585 79.74 -6.43 19.08
C ALA A 585 79.60 -7.75 19.88
N GLY A 586 79.39 -8.88 19.19
CA GLY A 586 79.25 -10.20 19.82
C GLY A 586 77.92 -10.40 20.55
N SER A 587 77.96 -11.16 21.63
CA SER A 587 76.77 -11.53 22.43
C SER A 587 76.98 -11.25 23.91
N ILE A 588 75.91 -10.91 24.62
CA ILE A 588 75.89 -10.83 26.07
C ILE A 588 75.62 -12.24 26.63
N ALA A 589 76.57 -12.83 27.35
CA ALA A 589 76.37 -14.10 28.03
C ALA A 589 75.21 -14.05 29.04
N ALA A 590 74.69 -15.22 29.44
CA ALA A 590 73.71 -15.31 30.52
C ALA A 590 74.27 -14.69 31.82
N GLY A 591 73.53 -13.78 32.45
CA GLY A 591 74.01 -12.99 33.60
C GLY A 591 75.06 -11.92 33.26
N GLY A 592 75.47 -11.80 32.00
CA GLY A 592 76.47 -10.85 31.54
C GLY A 592 75.91 -9.47 31.18
N GLN A 593 76.78 -8.58 30.71
CA GLN A 593 76.39 -7.23 30.28
C GLN A 593 77.31 -6.68 29.17
N THR A 594 76.88 -5.64 28.48
CA THR A 594 77.69 -4.96 27.44
C THR A 594 78.88 -4.19 28.00
N GLY A 595 78.78 -3.76 29.26
CA GLY A 595 79.63 -2.67 29.75
C GLY A 595 79.17 -1.33 29.20
N GLU A 596 79.99 -0.29 29.42
CA GLU A 596 79.60 1.09 29.10
C GLU A 596 79.53 1.33 27.60
N ILE A 597 78.46 2.03 27.19
CA ILE A 597 78.27 2.60 25.85
C ILE A 597 77.98 4.08 26.05
N GLN A 598 78.99 4.91 25.83
CA GLN A 598 78.94 6.36 26.04
C GLN A 598 78.59 7.07 24.73
N ILE A 599 77.49 7.82 24.77
CA ILE A 599 76.93 8.52 23.62
C ILE A 599 76.89 10.01 23.91
N ARG A 600 77.25 10.78 22.89
CA ARG A 600 77.08 12.23 22.86
C ARG A 600 76.27 12.64 21.65
N ILE A 601 75.22 13.42 21.87
CA ILE A 601 74.37 13.97 20.81
C ILE A 601 74.60 15.47 20.74
N ALA A 602 74.78 16.01 19.53
CA ALA A 602 74.91 17.44 19.29
C ALA A 602 74.05 17.87 18.10
N LYS A 603 73.52 19.09 18.12
CA LYS A 603 72.99 19.71 16.91
C LYS A 603 74.13 20.09 15.97
N SER A 604 73.88 20.11 14.66
CA SER A 604 74.88 20.46 13.64
C SER A 604 75.40 21.90 13.78
N ASP A 605 74.62 22.77 14.40
CA ASP A 605 74.95 24.17 14.68
C ASP A 605 75.46 24.40 16.12
N TRP A 606 75.59 23.34 16.93
CA TRP A 606 75.99 23.40 18.34
C TRP A 606 75.11 24.28 19.23
N SER A 607 73.84 24.52 18.85
CA SER A 607 72.88 25.18 19.73
C SER A 607 72.47 24.27 20.91
N ASN A 608 72.09 24.88 22.03
CA ASN A 608 71.80 24.17 23.28
C ASN A 608 70.54 23.31 23.20
N PHE A 609 70.51 22.21 23.94
CA PHE A 609 69.30 21.44 24.26
C PHE A 609 68.66 21.95 25.55
N ASN A 610 67.41 21.56 25.79
CA ASN A 610 66.72 21.67 27.06
C ASN A 610 66.29 20.27 27.52
N GLU A 611 67.13 19.60 28.30
CA GLU A 611 66.85 18.22 28.73
C GLU A 611 65.80 18.13 29.87
N ALA A 612 65.34 19.27 30.42
CA ALA A 612 64.38 19.29 31.51
C ALA A 612 63.01 18.71 31.13
N ASN A 613 62.69 18.72 29.82
CA ASN A 613 61.46 18.18 29.26
C ASN A 613 61.72 16.98 28.33
N ASP A 614 62.81 16.25 28.55
CA ASP A 614 63.11 15.03 27.83
C ASP A 614 62.59 13.79 28.57
N TYR A 615 61.89 12.91 27.84
CA TYR A 615 61.31 11.70 28.41
C TYR A 615 62.36 10.82 29.08
N SER A 616 63.49 10.59 28.41
CA SER A 616 64.51 9.63 28.89
C SER A 616 65.51 10.23 29.85
N PHE A 617 65.56 11.56 29.98
CA PHE A 617 66.54 12.23 30.82
C PHE A 617 66.14 12.20 32.29
N ASP A 618 67.13 11.97 33.15
CA ASP A 618 67.05 12.23 34.58
C ASP A 618 68.46 12.53 35.10
N GLY A 619 68.76 13.83 35.26
CA GLY A 619 70.05 14.31 35.73
C GLY A 619 70.44 13.84 37.13
N THR A 620 69.54 13.23 37.90
CA THR A 620 69.88 12.62 39.19
C THR A 620 70.54 11.25 39.06
N LYS A 621 70.50 10.62 37.88
CA LYS A 621 71.08 9.28 37.63
C LYS A 621 72.57 9.37 37.28
N THR A 622 73.40 9.72 38.25
CA THR A 622 74.87 9.81 38.09
C THR A 622 75.59 8.45 38.13
N ALA A 623 74.86 7.36 38.39
CA ALA A 623 75.33 5.98 38.35
C ALA A 623 74.32 5.09 37.61
N PHE A 624 74.75 3.93 37.11
CA PHE A 624 73.87 3.01 36.36
C PHE A 624 72.67 2.58 37.20
N ALA A 625 71.48 2.92 36.71
CA ALA A 625 70.22 2.44 37.24
C ALA A 625 69.43 1.74 36.13
N ASP A 626 68.67 0.70 36.49
CA ASP A 626 67.69 0.11 35.58
C ASP A 626 66.69 1.20 35.19
N TRP A 627 66.56 1.43 33.89
CA TRP A 627 65.89 2.62 33.38
C TRP A 627 64.83 2.21 32.38
N ASN A 628 63.57 2.41 32.75
CA ASN A 628 62.42 2.03 31.95
C ASN A 628 61.96 3.13 30.99
N LYS A 629 62.57 4.33 31.04
CA LYS A 629 62.30 5.42 30.10
C LYS A 629 63.17 5.37 28.83
N ILE A 630 63.85 4.25 28.63
CA ILE A 630 64.50 3.86 27.37
C ILE A 630 63.97 2.50 26.97
N THR A 631 63.90 2.20 25.68
CA THR A 631 63.39 0.90 25.22
C THR A 631 64.48 0.04 24.62
N LEU A 632 64.49 -1.26 24.96
CA LEU A 632 65.21 -2.27 24.18
C LEU A 632 64.25 -2.97 23.24
N LEU A 633 64.69 -3.17 22.01
CA LEU A 633 63.98 -3.99 21.04
C LEU A 633 64.85 -5.18 20.66
N GLN A 634 64.24 -6.36 20.59
CA GLN A 634 64.87 -7.56 20.02
C GLN A 634 63.95 -8.11 18.93
N GLY A 635 64.48 -8.26 17.72
CA GLY A 635 63.66 -8.67 16.56
C GLY A 635 62.51 -7.70 16.26
N GLY A 636 62.67 -6.41 16.57
CA GLY A 636 61.65 -5.37 16.37
C GLY A 636 60.57 -5.28 17.46
N THR A 637 60.60 -6.16 18.46
CA THR A 637 59.65 -6.13 19.59
C THR A 637 60.30 -5.47 20.80
N ILE A 638 59.58 -4.61 21.52
CA ILE A 638 60.07 -4.04 22.78
C ILE A 638 60.17 -5.14 23.83
N VAL A 639 61.38 -5.37 24.34
CA VAL A 639 61.69 -6.38 25.35
C VAL A 639 62.02 -5.78 26.71
N TRP A 640 62.30 -4.48 26.78
CA TRP A 640 62.49 -3.72 28.01
C TRP A 640 62.04 -2.27 27.84
N GLY A 641 61.51 -1.69 28.92
CA GLY A 641 61.15 -0.28 29.00
C GLY A 641 59.84 0.09 28.33
N THR A 642 59.52 1.38 28.39
CA THR A 642 58.27 1.97 27.92
C THR A 642 58.60 3.07 26.91
N ALA A 643 57.92 3.05 25.78
CA ALA A 643 57.95 4.15 24.83
C ALA A 643 57.01 5.29 25.32
N PRO A 644 57.36 6.56 25.05
CA PRO A 644 56.62 7.75 25.50
C PRO A 644 55.22 7.96 24.91
#